data_AF-A0A0K1JVL7-F1
#
_entry.id   AF-A0A0K1JVL7-F1
#
_cell.length_a   1.000
_cell.length_b   1.000
_cell.length_c   1.000
_cell.angle_alpha   90.00
_cell.angle_beta   90.00
_cell.angle_gamma   90.00
#
_symmetry.space_group_name_H-M   'P 1'
#
loop_
_entity.id
_entity.type
_entity.pdbx_description
1 polymer ?
#
loop_
_entity_poly.entity_id
_entity_poly.type
_entity_poly.pdbx_seq_one_letter_code
_entity_poly.pdbx_strand_id
1 'polypeptide(L)'
;MSKETELESAKGEGAASATAQLKEMFVDIVQEGRIKLGQKPALRAVFRKLHGVAHGRLEMAPSIPQEFKVGIFTHDKLDAWVRFSSDTAPNATDFETTLGIGIKLFGVPGPNALGEEGNTADFIMQNFPIFFVDTAEEMAAFTHAGVVLNDYDSYLKEHKKTADILNRMKKVEASVLTTGYWAILPFHCGSHYVKYRLVPETAPENIPNDSSDYLAVDMARRLAKSEYRFRLEVQKRTNPENMPLNRATVEWPLEESAFVHVATLILPRQDIGRRGQAEYGELLSFNIWRVPPAQAPVGSIADARKVAYAAGAQCRRMANGEPLQEAPQPRPSASPLPVIDDTIVKAAIYPSIGVARVGSSPDAWFVGPEVPEPPAEAEGFYRDAQKRLKRQAARFRVYGLNAKGEIVHELTPANAQIEWKVQLANTKAAWYGFQLALDIPEAKAAQPTTLRNANVSDRARLAITPKPQSVSGIKAPPRRFDDGKFWDKEVYLGEIFTDDQGRLLVLGGHGAAASYDNSRAITFANNEAWHDDVSDGPVKAHVSYRGQELEVLPAWVVVAPPNFGPMRKSVRTMWDLMRDVSIKAGTLPMPERPSFSAEILPIFQRMAGLQWVNAGFASGFGWRGAFDLTSSQALERLSDASASNHALRQSIALQFRNYAVDGESPKPWPWIYGDSMSLPPVSMRQNATLSDTQLAMLKLWADGKFIEDWPPREAAPARIEDVPPVRQGEVLTRAALEFCLADAFHPGCEMTWPVRAKSMYMQPFRFAHAPAGWIAPGLGDVLNADGVTIPNGPLYGQQAGGITRWMAVPWQTDTASCQSGYDKSYDPYIPSFWPARVPNQVLSEENYKVVVDEKRPLSERLAAFANRASWLEPLGSGSYTEKINHMIHHFDHLGVVEVRNGPSDRSHFPAHLEVEDQHVEIPEVLRAQAEHRRLHASKATAVQGQTLHLEPEEDLASIEKVHRFPRGLD
;
A
#
# COMPACT_ATOMS: atom_id res chain seq x y z
N MET A 1 61.73 -44.83 -11.46
CA MET A 1 61.55 -43.43 -11.86
C MET A 1 61.29 -43.25 -13.38
N SER A 2 60.64 -44.18 -14.10
CA SER A 2 60.33 -43.95 -15.52
C SER A 2 59.11 -44.75 -16.06
N LYS A 3 58.12 -45.05 -15.22
CA LYS A 3 56.82 -45.62 -15.65
C LYS A 3 55.61 -45.02 -14.92
N GLU A 4 55.78 -44.53 -13.69
CA GLU A 4 54.74 -43.74 -12.98
C GLU A 4 54.56 -42.34 -13.60
N THR A 5 55.64 -41.73 -14.10
CA THR A 5 55.62 -40.36 -14.65
C THR A 5 54.94 -40.28 -16.03
N GLU A 6 54.95 -41.35 -16.82
CA GLU A 6 54.24 -41.41 -18.12
C GLU A 6 52.74 -41.70 -17.97
N LEU A 7 52.31 -42.42 -16.91
CA LEU A 7 50.89 -42.65 -16.61
C LEU A 7 50.21 -41.44 -15.95
N GLU A 8 50.95 -40.61 -15.20
CA GLU A 8 50.47 -39.32 -14.70
C GLU A 8 50.34 -38.27 -15.81
N SER A 9 51.24 -38.28 -16.79
CA SER A 9 51.18 -37.43 -17.99
C SER A 9 49.92 -37.67 -18.83
N ALA A 10 49.58 -38.93 -19.13
CA ALA A 10 48.40 -39.27 -19.93
C ALA A 10 47.06 -39.01 -19.19
N LYS A 11 47.04 -39.12 -17.84
CA LYS A 11 45.88 -38.71 -17.02
C LYS A 11 45.73 -37.18 -16.93
N GLY A 12 46.84 -36.43 -16.96
CA GLY A 12 46.84 -34.97 -17.00
C GLY A 12 46.26 -34.39 -18.28
N GLU A 13 46.51 -35.00 -19.44
CA GLU A 13 45.94 -34.57 -20.73
C GLU A 13 44.42 -34.81 -20.84
N GLY A 14 43.92 -35.95 -20.35
CA GLY A 14 42.47 -36.26 -20.32
C GLY A 14 41.66 -35.32 -19.43
N ALA A 15 42.17 -35.00 -18.24
CA ALA A 15 41.50 -34.10 -17.29
C ALA A 15 41.49 -32.64 -17.78
N ALA A 16 42.55 -32.19 -18.46
CA ALA A 16 42.60 -30.88 -19.10
C ALA A 16 41.57 -30.77 -20.25
N SER A 17 41.40 -31.83 -21.04
CA SER A 17 40.38 -31.93 -22.09
C SER A 17 38.95 -31.90 -21.52
N ALA A 18 38.67 -32.67 -20.46
CA ALA A 18 37.35 -32.70 -19.83
C ALA A 18 36.96 -31.35 -19.20
N THR A 19 37.93 -30.64 -18.61
CA THR A 19 37.73 -29.30 -18.04
C THR A 19 37.32 -28.28 -19.12
N ALA A 20 37.98 -28.31 -20.28
CA ALA A 20 37.65 -27.43 -21.40
C ALA A 20 36.22 -27.71 -21.92
N GLN A 21 35.87 -29.00 -22.10
CA GLN A 21 34.53 -29.42 -22.53
C GLN A 21 33.43 -28.97 -21.56
N LEU A 22 33.65 -29.08 -20.24
CA LEU A 22 32.68 -28.63 -19.24
C LEU A 22 32.48 -27.11 -19.26
N LYS A 23 33.56 -26.35 -19.45
CA LYS A 23 33.48 -24.89 -19.62
C LYS A 23 32.69 -24.53 -20.88
N GLU A 24 32.96 -25.20 -21.99
CA GLU A 24 32.21 -25.01 -23.25
C GLU A 24 30.71 -25.30 -23.05
N MET A 25 30.35 -26.46 -22.49
CA MET A 25 28.95 -26.84 -22.33
C MET A 25 28.18 -25.96 -21.33
N PHE A 26 28.74 -25.69 -20.15
CA PHE A 26 28.03 -24.90 -19.13
C PHE A 26 27.99 -23.40 -19.44
N VAL A 27 29.07 -22.85 -19.98
CA VAL A 27 29.24 -21.40 -20.14
C VAL A 27 28.96 -21.01 -21.59
N ASP A 28 29.76 -21.51 -22.53
CA ASP A 28 29.75 -21.03 -23.92
C ASP A 28 28.47 -21.44 -24.69
N ILE A 29 27.96 -22.65 -24.45
CA ILE A 29 26.70 -23.14 -25.05
C ILE A 29 25.50 -22.66 -24.22
N VAL A 30 25.46 -23.01 -22.93
CA VAL A 30 24.24 -22.89 -22.13
C VAL A 30 24.04 -21.49 -21.54
N GLN A 31 25.04 -20.92 -20.86
CA GLN A 31 24.90 -19.61 -20.22
C GLN A 31 24.87 -18.48 -21.25
N GLU A 32 25.88 -18.42 -22.13
CA GLU A 32 25.94 -17.42 -23.21
C GLU A 32 24.77 -17.54 -24.18
N GLY A 33 24.33 -18.77 -24.50
CA GLY A 33 23.14 -18.98 -25.33
C GLY A 33 21.91 -18.29 -24.76
N ARG A 34 21.66 -18.42 -23.45
CA ARG A 34 20.57 -17.72 -22.76
C ARG A 34 20.73 -16.20 -22.78
N ILE A 35 21.96 -15.69 -22.59
CA ILE A 35 22.25 -14.25 -22.63
C ILE A 35 21.99 -13.70 -24.03
N LYS A 36 22.45 -14.40 -25.09
CA LYS A 36 22.22 -14.05 -26.49
C LYS A 36 20.73 -14.05 -26.86
N LEU A 37 19.94 -14.92 -26.23
CA LEU A 37 18.47 -14.95 -26.35
C LEU A 37 17.75 -13.87 -25.53
N GLY A 38 18.47 -12.95 -24.88
CA GLY A 38 17.90 -11.77 -24.23
C GLY A 38 17.62 -11.91 -22.73
N GLN A 39 18.20 -12.91 -22.05
CA GLN A 39 18.06 -13.03 -20.58
C GLN A 39 18.62 -11.77 -19.88
N LYS A 40 17.77 -11.04 -19.17
CA LYS A 40 18.11 -9.86 -18.36
C LYS A 40 17.49 -9.95 -16.95
N PRO A 41 18.29 -9.84 -15.87
CA PRO A 41 19.76 -9.85 -15.86
C PRO A 41 20.32 -11.21 -16.32
N ALA A 42 21.58 -11.24 -16.78
CA ALA A 42 22.28 -12.48 -17.04
C ALA A 42 22.43 -13.28 -15.74
N LEU A 43 22.10 -14.58 -15.79
CA LEU A 43 22.14 -15.48 -14.62
C LEU A 43 23.36 -16.39 -14.65
N ARG A 44 23.58 -17.13 -13.55
CA ARG A 44 24.63 -18.15 -13.42
C ARG A 44 24.39 -19.35 -14.34
N ALA A 45 25.44 -20.14 -14.57
CA ALA A 45 25.34 -21.37 -15.36
C ALA A 45 24.47 -22.44 -14.66
N VAL A 46 24.69 -22.68 -13.37
CA VAL A 46 24.05 -23.69 -12.50
C VAL A 46 23.57 -23.07 -11.18
N PHE A 47 22.77 -23.78 -10.38
CA PHE A 47 22.20 -23.27 -9.11
C PHE A 47 21.51 -21.90 -9.28
N ARG A 48 20.68 -21.79 -10.33
CA ARG A 48 20.12 -20.52 -10.82
C ARG A 48 18.99 -19.97 -9.97
N LYS A 49 18.27 -20.84 -9.26
CA LYS A 49 17.16 -20.42 -8.43
C LYS A 49 17.68 -19.90 -7.10
N LEU A 50 17.49 -18.61 -6.85
CA LEU A 50 17.86 -17.95 -5.59
C LEU A 50 16.70 -18.06 -4.60
N HIS A 51 16.98 -18.52 -3.38
CA HIS A 51 16.00 -18.51 -2.27
C HIS A 51 16.17 -17.29 -1.39
N GLY A 52 17.42 -16.86 -1.18
CA GLY A 52 17.71 -15.66 -0.41
C GLY A 52 19.20 -15.46 -0.18
N VAL A 53 19.53 -14.24 0.24
CA VAL A 53 20.90 -13.81 0.54
C VAL A 53 20.92 -13.24 1.95
N ALA A 54 21.78 -13.76 2.82
CA ALA A 54 21.89 -13.35 4.22
C ALA A 54 23.31 -12.87 4.54
N HIS A 55 23.42 -11.80 5.32
CA HIS A 55 24.69 -11.48 5.97
C HIS A 55 24.85 -12.31 7.24
N GLY A 56 26.08 -12.56 7.66
CA GLY A 56 26.39 -13.35 8.83
C GLY A 56 27.85 -13.23 9.24
N ARG A 57 28.29 -14.14 10.08
CA ARG A 57 29.68 -14.24 10.54
C ARG A 57 30.06 -15.69 10.78
N LEU A 58 31.29 -16.05 10.49
CA LEU A 58 31.88 -17.32 10.86
C LEU A 58 32.74 -17.10 12.11
N GLU A 59 32.38 -17.73 13.22
CA GLU A 59 33.13 -17.67 14.49
C GLU A 59 33.84 -19.00 14.71
N MET A 60 35.17 -18.97 14.84
CA MET A 60 35.95 -20.19 15.05
C MET A 60 35.72 -20.75 16.44
N ALA A 61 35.61 -22.07 16.54
CA ALA A 61 35.32 -22.75 17.80
C ALA A 61 36.51 -22.58 18.76
N PRO A 62 36.29 -22.17 20.02
CA PRO A 62 37.38 -22.06 21.00
C PRO A 62 38.12 -23.39 21.21
N SER A 63 37.42 -24.50 21.01
CA SER A 63 37.91 -25.87 21.14
C SER A 63 38.45 -26.48 19.84
N ILE A 64 38.68 -25.68 18.79
CA ILE A 64 39.20 -26.21 17.51
C ILE A 64 40.56 -26.94 17.74
N PRO A 65 40.70 -28.20 17.27
CA PRO A 65 41.97 -28.91 17.34
C PRO A 65 43.09 -28.14 16.63
N GLN A 66 44.29 -28.14 17.22
CA GLN A 66 45.43 -27.38 16.70
C GLN A 66 45.81 -27.79 15.26
N GLU A 67 45.60 -29.06 14.89
CA GLU A 67 45.84 -29.57 13.54
C GLU A 67 44.91 -28.99 12.47
N PHE A 68 43.77 -28.41 12.85
CA PHE A 68 42.83 -27.77 11.93
C PHE A 68 42.93 -26.24 11.92
N LYS A 69 43.77 -25.63 12.77
CA LYS A 69 44.03 -24.18 12.75
C LYS A 69 44.94 -23.79 11.58
N VAL A 70 44.40 -23.88 10.36
CA VAL A 70 45.11 -23.58 9.10
C VAL A 70 44.25 -22.67 8.23
N GLY A 71 44.89 -21.72 7.53
CA GLY A 71 44.23 -20.81 6.59
C GLY A 71 43.07 -20.03 7.23
N ILE A 72 41.86 -20.20 6.71
CA ILE A 72 40.61 -19.59 7.20
C ILE A 72 40.42 -19.82 8.70
N PHE A 73 40.83 -20.97 9.23
CA PHE A 73 40.63 -21.34 10.64
C PHE A 73 41.70 -20.78 11.59
N THR A 74 42.60 -19.93 11.09
CA THR A 74 43.54 -19.17 11.94
C THR A 74 42.96 -17.86 12.47
N HIS A 75 41.83 -17.42 11.90
CA HIS A 75 41.12 -16.24 12.35
C HIS A 75 40.15 -16.59 13.48
N ASP A 76 39.86 -15.64 14.37
CA ASP A 76 38.85 -15.84 15.43
C ASP A 76 37.43 -15.66 14.88
N LYS A 77 37.26 -14.68 13.99
CA LYS A 77 35.98 -14.31 13.40
C LYS A 77 36.17 -13.72 12.00
N LEU A 78 35.26 -14.05 11.10
CA LEU A 78 35.21 -13.51 9.74
C LEU A 78 33.77 -13.08 9.41
N ASP A 79 33.61 -11.95 8.74
CA ASP A 79 32.31 -11.53 8.22
C ASP A 79 31.92 -12.40 7.02
N ALA A 80 30.63 -12.70 6.89
CA ALA A 80 30.12 -13.60 5.87
C ALA A 80 28.93 -13.02 5.10
N TRP A 81 28.86 -13.35 3.82
CA TRP A 81 27.66 -13.22 3.00
C TRP A 81 27.31 -14.59 2.41
N VAL A 82 26.06 -15.00 2.59
CA VAL A 82 25.60 -16.36 2.34
C VAL A 82 24.47 -16.34 1.33
N ARG A 83 24.62 -17.14 0.28
CA ARG A 83 23.64 -17.32 -0.80
C ARG A 83 23.03 -18.72 -0.69
N PHE A 84 21.72 -18.81 -0.57
CA PHE A 84 20.96 -20.05 -0.61
C PHE A 84 20.26 -20.21 -1.97
N SER A 85 20.35 -21.38 -2.56
CA SER A 85 19.87 -21.63 -3.93
C SER A 85 19.51 -23.09 -4.19
N SER A 86 18.89 -23.36 -5.33
CA SER A 86 18.67 -24.73 -5.84
C SER A 86 19.19 -24.91 -7.25
N ASP A 87 19.59 -26.14 -7.59
CA ASP A 87 19.94 -26.55 -8.94
C ASP A 87 18.70 -26.86 -9.80
N THR A 88 17.87 -25.84 -10.01
CA THR A 88 16.66 -25.91 -10.83
C THR A 88 16.46 -24.59 -11.61
N ALA A 89 15.45 -24.53 -12.47
CA ALA A 89 15.07 -23.30 -13.14
C ALA A 89 14.45 -22.29 -12.14
N PRO A 90 14.66 -20.97 -12.32
CA PRO A 90 14.15 -19.97 -11.37
C PRO A 90 12.65 -20.06 -11.05
N ASN A 91 11.83 -20.50 -12.01
CA ASN A 91 10.37 -20.60 -11.88
C ASN A 91 9.88 -22.04 -11.62
N ALA A 92 10.77 -23.02 -11.53
CA ALA A 92 10.39 -24.41 -11.24
C ALA A 92 10.03 -24.60 -9.77
N THR A 93 9.42 -25.73 -9.41
CA THR A 93 9.11 -26.07 -8.01
C THR A 93 10.38 -26.23 -7.17
N ASP A 94 10.27 -25.92 -5.87
CA ASP A 94 11.29 -26.20 -4.85
C ASP A 94 11.33 -27.69 -4.44
N PHE A 95 10.28 -28.45 -4.77
CA PHE A 95 10.13 -29.85 -4.39
C PHE A 95 11.20 -30.75 -5.01
N GLU A 96 11.79 -31.65 -4.21
CA GLU A 96 12.83 -32.60 -4.64
C GLU A 96 14.07 -31.96 -5.29
N THR A 97 14.35 -30.68 -4.99
CA THR A 97 15.51 -29.98 -5.54
C THR A 97 16.77 -30.17 -4.68
N THR A 98 17.94 -30.20 -5.33
CA THR A 98 19.23 -30.13 -4.63
C THR A 98 19.49 -28.69 -4.21
N LEU A 99 19.60 -28.47 -2.90
CA LEU A 99 19.88 -27.17 -2.29
C LEU A 99 21.39 -26.93 -2.23
N GLY A 100 21.79 -25.70 -2.49
CA GLY A 100 23.16 -25.23 -2.46
C GLY A 100 23.32 -24.01 -1.56
N ILE A 101 24.43 -23.96 -0.85
CA ILE A 101 24.86 -22.82 -0.03
C ILE A 101 26.24 -22.34 -0.50
N GLY A 102 26.33 -21.05 -0.81
CA GLY A 102 27.58 -20.36 -1.11
C GLY A 102 27.88 -19.36 -0.01
N ILE A 103 29.01 -19.52 0.68
CA ILE A 103 29.44 -18.63 1.77
C ILE A 103 30.67 -17.89 1.28
N LYS A 104 30.60 -16.57 1.24
CA LYS A 104 31.74 -15.70 1.02
C LYS A 104 32.17 -15.11 2.34
N LEU A 105 33.42 -15.35 2.71
CA LEU A 105 34.08 -14.82 3.89
C LEU A 105 34.93 -13.61 3.49
N PHE A 106 34.98 -12.62 4.36
CA PHE A 106 35.78 -11.42 4.21
C PHE A 106 36.78 -11.31 5.36
N GLY A 107 37.97 -10.78 5.08
CA GLY A 107 39.06 -10.67 6.07
C GLY A 107 40.07 -11.82 6.03
N VAL A 108 40.16 -12.54 4.89
CA VAL A 108 41.15 -13.60 4.67
C VAL A 108 42.20 -13.10 3.68
N PRO A 109 43.26 -12.41 4.15
CA PRO A 109 44.20 -11.72 3.28
C PRO A 109 45.20 -12.69 2.61
N GLY A 110 45.66 -12.31 1.43
CA GLY A 110 46.81 -12.92 0.75
C GLY A 110 46.46 -13.61 -0.57
N PRO A 111 47.43 -14.32 -1.17
CA PRO A 111 47.19 -15.10 -2.38
C PRO A 111 46.26 -16.27 -2.06
N ASN A 112 45.31 -16.55 -2.96
CA ASN A 112 44.44 -17.72 -2.87
C ASN A 112 44.81 -18.80 -3.90
N ALA A 113 44.26 -20.01 -3.76
CA ALA A 113 44.55 -21.14 -4.65
C ALA A 113 43.97 -20.98 -6.07
N LEU A 114 43.13 -19.96 -6.31
CA LEU A 114 42.64 -19.58 -7.63
C LEU A 114 43.66 -18.73 -8.40
N GLY A 115 44.69 -18.20 -7.72
CA GLY A 115 45.70 -17.33 -8.30
C GLY A 115 45.37 -15.84 -8.24
N GLU A 116 44.38 -15.46 -7.42
CA GLU A 116 44.04 -14.06 -7.17
C GLU A 116 44.75 -13.56 -5.88
N GLU A 117 45.11 -12.28 -5.83
CA GLU A 117 45.37 -11.59 -4.58
C GLU A 117 44.09 -10.92 -4.08
N GLY A 118 43.72 -11.16 -2.83
CA GLY A 118 42.48 -10.62 -2.29
C GLY A 118 42.35 -10.77 -0.78
N ASN A 119 41.13 -10.50 -0.30
CA ASN A 119 40.79 -10.52 1.12
C ASN A 119 39.55 -11.38 1.40
N THR A 120 39.24 -12.33 0.51
CA THR A 120 38.02 -13.13 0.56
C THR A 120 38.30 -14.61 0.38
N ALA A 121 37.47 -15.45 1.02
CA ALA A 121 37.47 -16.89 0.83
C ALA A 121 36.05 -17.43 0.62
N ASP A 122 35.90 -18.55 -0.08
CA ASP A 122 34.60 -19.12 -0.44
C ASP A 122 34.44 -20.56 0.08
N PHE A 123 33.27 -20.88 0.63
CA PHE A 123 32.78 -22.25 0.75
C PHE A 123 31.58 -22.45 -0.17
N ILE A 124 31.55 -23.58 -0.87
CA ILE A 124 30.41 -23.99 -1.69
C ILE A 124 30.03 -25.41 -1.30
N MET A 125 28.78 -25.59 -0.88
CA MET A 125 28.28 -26.85 -0.36
C MET A 125 26.87 -27.14 -0.89
N GLN A 126 26.45 -28.40 -0.84
CA GLN A 126 25.11 -28.84 -1.24
C GLN A 126 24.48 -29.73 -0.16
N ASN A 127 23.16 -29.91 -0.16
CA ASN A 127 22.44 -30.71 0.85
C ASN A 127 22.55 -32.24 0.64
N PHE A 128 23.70 -32.70 0.14
CA PHE A 128 23.99 -34.12 -0.06
C PHE A 128 25.49 -34.41 0.10
N PRO A 129 25.89 -35.50 0.78
CA PRO A 129 27.27 -35.72 1.23
C PRO A 129 28.30 -36.07 0.14
N ILE A 130 27.84 -36.47 -1.05
CA ILE A 130 28.69 -36.91 -2.17
C ILE A 130 28.25 -36.26 -3.48
N PHE A 131 29.09 -36.35 -4.50
CA PHE A 131 28.71 -36.00 -5.88
C PHE A 131 28.13 -37.22 -6.61
N PHE A 132 27.53 -37.00 -7.78
CA PHE A 132 26.84 -38.06 -8.53
C PHE A 132 27.72 -38.77 -9.59
N VAL A 133 28.93 -38.26 -9.85
CA VAL A 133 29.98 -38.88 -10.69
C VAL A 133 31.34 -38.77 -10.02
N ASP A 134 32.29 -39.64 -10.38
CA ASP A 134 33.58 -39.71 -9.68
C ASP A 134 34.61 -38.68 -10.17
N THR A 135 34.60 -38.37 -11.48
CA THR A 135 35.67 -37.63 -12.16
C THR A 135 35.15 -36.57 -13.15
N ALA A 136 36.01 -35.63 -13.55
CA ALA A 136 35.66 -34.60 -14.53
C ALA A 136 35.30 -35.18 -15.90
N GLU A 137 35.92 -36.29 -16.29
CA GLU A 137 35.63 -37.02 -17.52
C GLU A 137 34.19 -37.58 -17.51
N GLU A 138 33.79 -38.22 -16.41
CA GLU A 138 32.41 -38.70 -16.25
C GLU A 138 31.40 -37.54 -16.23
N MET A 139 31.76 -36.42 -15.59
CA MET A 139 30.93 -35.22 -15.61
C MET A 139 30.80 -34.64 -17.02
N ALA A 140 31.87 -34.63 -17.81
CA ALA A 140 31.84 -34.19 -19.20
C ALA A 140 30.94 -35.10 -20.05
N ALA A 141 31.07 -36.42 -19.89
CA ALA A 141 30.20 -37.38 -20.57
C ALA A 141 28.71 -37.21 -20.20
N PHE A 142 28.41 -37.07 -18.91
CA PHE A 142 27.05 -36.82 -18.43
C PHE A 142 26.49 -35.49 -18.97
N THR A 143 27.29 -34.42 -18.94
CA THR A 143 26.86 -33.10 -19.43
C THR A 143 26.66 -33.11 -20.95
N HIS A 144 27.52 -33.81 -21.70
CA HIS A 144 27.38 -33.96 -23.15
C HIS A 144 26.09 -34.69 -23.51
N ALA A 145 25.77 -35.78 -22.81
CA ALA A 145 24.53 -36.51 -23.03
C ALA A 145 23.28 -35.62 -22.87
N GLY A 146 23.25 -34.76 -21.85
CA GLY A 146 22.09 -33.90 -21.62
C GLY A 146 22.06 -32.59 -22.41
N VAL A 147 23.19 -31.90 -22.51
CA VAL A 147 23.26 -30.54 -23.09
C VAL A 147 23.42 -30.59 -24.60
N VAL A 148 24.18 -31.55 -25.12
CA VAL A 148 24.50 -31.64 -26.56
C VAL A 148 23.58 -32.65 -27.25
N LEU A 149 23.41 -33.85 -26.67
CA LEU A 149 22.57 -34.89 -27.25
C LEU A 149 21.09 -34.80 -26.83
N ASN A 150 20.76 -34.03 -25.80
CA ASN A 150 19.42 -33.88 -25.23
C ASN A 150 18.79 -35.23 -24.80
N ASP A 151 19.61 -36.14 -24.25
CA ASP A 151 19.20 -37.50 -23.88
C ASP A 151 19.87 -37.96 -22.56
N TYR A 152 19.43 -37.39 -21.44
CA TYR A 152 19.84 -37.88 -20.11
C TYR A 152 19.31 -39.30 -19.83
N ASP A 153 18.16 -39.67 -20.37
CA ASP A 153 17.48 -40.93 -20.05
C ASP A 153 18.27 -42.15 -20.50
N SER A 154 18.79 -42.14 -21.73
CA SER A 154 19.63 -43.24 -22.23
C SER A 154 20.94 -43.36 -21.44
N TYR A 155 21.59 -42.23 -21.15
CA TYR A 155 22.82 -42.22 -20.35
C TYR A 155 22.58 -42.82 -18.95
N LEU A 156 21.51 -42.42 -18.27
CA LEU A 156 21.20 -42.89 -16.91
C LEU A 156 20.81 -44.37 -16.85
N LYS A 157 20.24 -44.95 -17.92
CA LYS A 157 19.98 -46.40 -18.00
C LYS A 157 21.28 -47.22 -18.00
N GLU A 158 22.31 -46.71 -18.64
CA GLU A 158 23.63 -47.36 -18.73
C GLU A 158 24.51 -47.06 -17.50
N HIS A 159 24.27 -45.94 -16.81
CA HIS A 159 25.04 -45.47 -15.66
C HIS A 159 24.23 -45.57 -14.36
N LYS A 160 23.86 -46.80 -13.97
CA LYS A 160 23.00 -47.07 -12.80
C LYS A 160 23.46 -46.40 -11.50
N LYS A 161 24.76 -46.42 -11.21
CA LYS A 161 25.34 -45.77 -10.02
C LYS A 161 25.01 -44.27 -9.97
N THR A 162 25.15 -43.58 -11.10
CA THR A 162 24.83 -42.15 -11.25
C THR A 162 23.33 -41.92 -11.05
N ALA A 163 22.49 -42.75 -11.68
CA ALA A 163 21.03 -42.68 -11.54
C ALA A 163 20.56 -42.89 -10.09
N ASP A 164 21.12 -43.88 -9.38
CA ASP A 164 20.79 -44.17 -8.00
C ASP A 164 21.16 -43.01 -7.06
N ILE A 165 22.31 -42.37 -7.28
CA ILE A 165 22.73 -41.20 -6.51
C ILE A 165 21.81 -40.00 -6.80
N LEU A 166 21.52 -39.69 -8.07
CA LEU A 166 20.61 -38.61 -8.44
C LEU A 166 19.20 -38.82 -7.86
N ASN A 167 18.69 -40.06 -7.84
CA ASN A 167 17.42 -40.37 -7.20
C ASN A 167 17.46 -40.15 -5.69
N ARG A 168 18.56 -40.48 -5.00
CA ARG A 168 18.74 -40.19 -3.57
C ARG A 168 18.91 -38.69 -3.26
N MET A 169 19.38 -37.91 -4.23
CA MET A 169 19.50 -36.45 -4.12
C MET A 169 18.15 -35.73 -4.19
N LYS A 170 17.11 -36.36 -4.77
CA LYS A 170 15.73 -35.87 -4.76
C LYS A 170 15.15 -35.97 -3.35
N LYS A 171 15.31 -34.90 -2.57
CA LYS A 171 14.82 -34.81 -1.19
C LYS A 171 13.90 -33.62 -1.02
N VAL A 172 12.91 -33.80 -0.17
CA VAL A 172 12.02 -32.73 0.24
C VAL A 172 12.58 -32.09 1.50
N GLU A 173 12.86 -30.80 1.41
CA GLU A 173 13.41 -29.98 2.49
C GLU A 173 12.43 -28.86 2.74
N ALA A 174 12.05 -28.58 3.98
CA ALA A 174 11.11 -27.49 4.25
C ALA A 174 11.77 -26.12 4.46
N SER A 175 13.09 -26.10 4.70
CA SER A 175 13.83 -24.87 4.92
C SER A 175 15.30 -25.01 4.50
N VAL A 176 15.82 -23.96 3.85
CA VAL A 176 17.26 -23.81 3.61
C VAL A 176 18.03 -23.50 4.90
N LEU A 177 17.35 -23.14 5.99
CA LEU A 177 17.96 -22.78 7.27
C LEU A 177 18.11 -23.96 8.24
N THR A 178 17.45 -25.10 7.96
CA THR A 178 17.41 -26.27 8.85
C THR A 178 17.81 -27.59 8.18
N THR A 179 18.36 -27.52 6.96
CA THR A 179 18.98 -28.67 6.28
C THR A 179 20.50 -28.68 6.49
N GLY A 180 21.14 -29.85 6.36
CA GLY A 180 22.60 -29.99 6.40
C GLY A 180 23.24 -29.74 5.02
N TYR A 181 24.48 -29.27 4.99
CA TYR A 181 25.23 -29.07 3.75
C TYR A 181 26.62 -29.70 3.80
N TRP A 182 27.13 -30.18 2.67
CA TRP A 182 28.45 -30.80 2.56
C TRP A 182 29.27 -30.18 1.44
N ALA A 183 30.54 -29.94 1.72
CA ALA A 183 31.53 -29.74 0.68
C ALA A 183 31.89 -31.12 0.10
N ILE A 184 31.40 -31.39 -1.11
CA ILE A 184 31.42 -32.74 -1.70
C ILE A 184 32.81 -33.23 -2.13
N LEU A 185 33.82 -32.36 -2.11
CA LEU A 185 35.20 -32.67 -2.52
C LEU A 185 36.16 -32.57 -1.32
N PRO A 186 37.28 -33.29 -1.33
CA PRO A 186 38.33 -33.11 -0.34
C PRO A 186 39.14 -31.84 -0.57
N PHE A 187 39.63 -31.26 0.52
CA PHE A 187 40.49 -30.08 0.55
C PHE A 187 41.75 -30.37 1.33
N HIS A 188 42.83 -29.66 1.01
CA HIS A 188 43.97 -29.58 1.91
C HIS A 188 43.55 -28.94 3.26
N CYS A 189 44.27 -29.30 4.30
CA CYS A 189 44.26 -28.64 5.60
C CYS A 189 45.68 -28.75 6.14
N GLY A 190 46.56 -27.87 5.65
CA GLY A 190 48.00 -27.98 5.87
C GLY A 190 48.55 -29.27 5.26
N SER A 191 49.13 -30.13 6.08
CA SER A 191 49.65 -31.45 5.68
C SER A 191 48.59 -32.55 5.56
N HIS A 192 47.33 -32.25 5.89
CA HIS A 192 46.23 -33.21 5.87
C HIS A 192 45.24 -32.96 4.73
N TYR A 193 44.37 -33.94 4.48
CA TYR A 193 43.19 -33.78 3.63
C TYR A 193 41.94 -33.89 4.48
N VAL A 194 40.93 -33.07 4.16
CA VAL A 194 39.68 -33.01 4.93
C VAL A 194 38.46 -32.86 4.03
N LYS A 195 37.28 -33.22 4.55
CA LYS A 195 35.98 -32.82 4.02
C LYS A 195 35.26 -31.91 5.02
N TYR A 196 34.41 -31.00 4.52
CA TYR A 196 33.65 -30.06 5.33
C TYR A 196 32.15 -30.39 5.30
N ARG A 197 31.45 -30.14 6.41
CA ARG A 197 29.98 -30.06 6.43
C ARG A 197 29.48 -28.95 7.33
N LEU A 198 28.27 -28.47 7.07
CA LEU A 198 27.50 -27.58 7.90
C LEU A 198 26.30 -28.34 8.48
N VAL A 199 26.18 -28.33 9.80
CA VAL A 199 25.08 -28.95 10.52
C VAL A 199 24.24 -27.85 11.18
N PRO A 200 22.94 -27.71 10.85
CA PRO A 200 22.09 -26.71 11.49
C PRO A 200 21.96 -27.01 13.00
N GLU A 201 21.97 -25.98 13.84
CA GLU A 201 21.70 -26.14 15.28
C GLU A 201 20.19 -26.23 15.56
N THR A 202 19.36 -25.71 14.66
CA THR A 202 17.91 -25.84 14.70
C THR A 202 17.49 -27.14 14.04
N ALA A 203 16.63 -27.93 14.71
CA ALA A 203 16.10 -29.17 14.15
C ALA A 203 15.32 -28.93 12.84
N PRO A 204 15.32 -29.90 11.89
CA PRO A 204 14.53 -29.79 10.67
C PRO A 204 13.03 -29.68 10.96
N GLU A 205 12.36 -28.72 10.35
CA GLU A 205 10.90 -28.57 10.39
C GLU A 205 10.29 -28.97 9.04
N ASN A 206 10.23 -30.27 8.75
CA ASN A 206 9.93 -30.79 7.41
C ASN A 206 8.44 -30.80 7.03
N ILE A 207 7.78 -29.63 7.06
CA ILE A 207 6.45 -29.46 6.45
C ILE A 207 6.61 -28.60 5.19
N PRO A 208 6.98 -29.20 4.04
CA PRO A 208 7.03 -28.49 2.77
C PRO A 208 5.63 -27.97 2.41
N ASN A 209 5.57 -26.86 1.69
CA ASN A 209 4.35 -26.44 1.00
C ASN A 209 4.49 -26.67 -0.51
N ASP A 210 3.39 -26.60 -1.26
CA ASP A 210 3.33 -26.88 -2.70
C ASP A 210 3.54 -25.64 -3.60
N SER A 211 3.76 -24.46 -3.02
CA SER A 211 4.14 -23.25 -3.75
C SER A 211 5.48 -23.44 -4.43
N SER A 212 5.66 -22.85 -5.61
CA SER A 212 6.93 -22.96 -6.32
C SER A 212 8.08 -22.24 -5.60
N ASP A 213 7.85 -21.32 -4.67
CA ASP A 213 8.85 -20.45 -4.02
C ASP A 213 8.90 -20.59 -2.49
N TYR A 214 8.45 -21.71 -1.94
CA TYR A 214 8.27 -21.87 -0.50
C TYR A 214 9.54 -21.73 0.33
N LEU A 215 10.70 -22.14 -0.22
CA LEU A 215 11.98 -22.03 0.50
C LEU A 215 12.41 -20.57 0.67
N ALA A 216 12.13 -19.73 -0.33
CA ALA A 216 12.42 -18.30 -0.28
C ALA A 216 11.51 -17.59 0.75
N VAL A 217 10.21 -17.91 0.73
CA VAL A 217 9.23 -17.35 1.66
C VAL A 217 9.54 -17.79 3.09
N ASP A 218 9.86 -19.07 3.31
CA ASP A 218 10.26 -19.61 4.61
C ASP A 218 11.52 -18.93 5.15
N MET A 219 12.59 -18.83 4.34
CA MET A 219 13.84 -18.20 4.73
C MET A 219 13.63 -16.73 5.15
N ALA A 220 12.84 -15.96 4.38
CA ALA A 220 12.55 -14.57 4.69
C ALA A 220 11.77 -14.42 5.99
N ARG A 221 10.73 -15.26 6.21
CA ARG A 221 9.93 -15.25 7.43
C ARG A 221 10.77 -15.58 8.66
N ARG A 222 11.59 -16.63 8.58
CA ARG A 222 12.41 -17.13 9.69
C ARG A 222 13.48 -16.12 10.10
N LEU A 223 14.27 -15.61 9.15
CA LEU A 223 15.32 -14.63 9.46
C LEU A 223 14.77 -13.28 9.93
N ALA A 224 13.56 -12.89 9.52
CA ALA A 224 12.94 -11.66 10.04
C ALA A 224 12.64 -11.74 11.56
N LYS A 225 12.46 -12.96 12.09
CA LYS A 225 12.05 -13.23 13.48
C LYS A 225 13.20 -13.73 14.36
N SER A 226 14.12 -14.53 13.84
CA SER A 226 15.11 -15.27 14.63
C SER A 226 16.51 -15.31 14.02
N GLU A 227 17.52 -15.55 14.86
CA GLU A 227 18.88 -15.93 14.44
C GLU A 227 18.92 -17.42 14.06
N TYR A 228 19.74 -17.79 13.07
CA TYR A 228 19.99 -19.18 12.68
C TYR A 228 21.50 -19.48 12.70
N ARG A 229 21.85 -20.72 13.06
CA ARG A 229 23.24 -21.14 13.27
C ARG A 229 23.53 -22.49 12.60
N PHE A 230 24.74 -22.60 12.05
CA PHE A 230 25.27 -23.85 11.52
C PHE A 230 26.65 -24.13 12.10
N ARG A 231 26.85 -25.34 12.62
CA ARG A 231 28.17 -25.85 13.00
C ARG A 231 28.91 -26.30 11.74
N LEU A 232 30.01 -25.61 11.43
CA LEU A 232 31.00 -26.06 10.45
C LEU A 232 31.87 -27.13 11.10
N GLU A 233 31.90 -28.31 10.49
CA GLU A 233 32.64 -29.47 10.96
C GLU A 233 33.60 -29.99 9.88
N VAL A 234 34.70 -30.58 10.33
CA VAL A 234 35.81 -31.09 9.52
C VAL A 234 35.98 -32.59 9.76
N GLN A 235 36.06 -33.38 8.68
CA GLN A 235 36.39 -34.80 8.74
C GLN A 235 37.77 -35.02 8.13
N LYS A 236 38.72 -35.55 8.91
CA LYS A 236 40.11 -35.79 8.49
C LYS A 236 40.22 -37.07 7.67
N ARG A 237 41.07 -37.06 6.65
CA ARG A 237 41.43 -38.28 5.92
C ARG A 237 42.39 -39.12 6.76
N THR A 238 41.95 -40.31 7.19
CA THR A 238 42.74 -41.25 7.99
C THR A 238 43.19 -42.48 7.19
N ASN A 239 42.41 -42.89 6.19
CA ASN A 239 42.68 -44.09 5.39
C ASN A 239 42.62 -43.80 3.88
N PRO A 240 43.76 -43.82 3.16
CA PRO A 240 43.80 -43.58 1.73
C PRO A 240 42.95 -44.50 0.85
N GLU A 241 42.70 -45.74 1.27
CA GLU A 241 41.97 -46.73 0.46
C GLU A 241 40.46 -46.45 0.44
N ASN A 242 39.88 -46.14 1.60
CA ASN A 242 38.45 -45.90 1.77
C ASN A 242 38.07 -44.42 1.70
N MET A 243 39.05 -43.51 1.73
CA MET A 243 38.86 -42.06 1.63
C MET A 243 39.61 -41.49 0.42
N PRO A 244 39.14 -41.78 -0.81
CA PRO A 244 39.83 -41.36 -2.04
C PRO A 244 39.73 -39.85 -2.25
N LEU A 245 40.77 -39.29 -2.89
CA LEU A 245 40.83 -37.85 -3.24
C LEU A 245 40.17 -37.52 -4.60
N ASN A 246 40.08 -38.49 -5.52
CA ASN A 246 39.55 -38.30 -6.87
C ASN A 246 38.46 -39.33 -7.23
N ARG A 247 37.53 -39.57 -6.29
CA ARG A 247 36.30 -40.38 -6.48
C ARG A 247 35.16 -39.76 -5.67
N ALA A 248 34.52 -38.75 -6.25
CA ALA A 248 33.57 -37.89 -5.54
C ALA A 248 32.26 -38.58 -5.12
N THR A 249 31.98 -39.80 -5.61
CA THR A 249 30.82 -40.60 -5.18
C THR A 249 31.05 -41.39 -3.88
N VAL A 250 32.28 -41.39 -3.35
CA VAL A 250 32.62 -42.15 -2.13
C VAL A 250 32.43 -41.28 -0.88
N GLU A 251 31.50 -41.71 -0.02
CA GLU A 251 31.30 -41.15 1.31
C GLU A 251 32.38 -41.70 2.26
N TRP A 252 33.02 -40.82 3.04
CA TRP A 252 34.09 -41.23 3.95
C TRP A 252 33.49 -41.80 5.24
N PRO A 253 33.88 -43.02 5.67
CA PRO A 253 33.26 -43.69 6.81
C PRO A 253 33.43 -42.92 8.13
N LEU A 254 32.35 -42.76 8.89
CA LEU A 254 32.35 -42.02 10.16
C LEU A 254 33.10 -42.75 11.27
N GLU A 255 33.09 -44.09 11.21
CA GLU A 255 33.81 -44.98 12.12
C GLU A 255 35.33 -44.89 11.95
N GLU A 256 35.82 -44.57 10.74
CA GLU A 256 37.24 -44.39 10.45
C GLU A 256 37.71 -42.94 10.70
N SER A 257 36.79 -41.96 10.64
CA SER A 257 37.06 -40.56 10.95
C SER A 257 35.76 -39.79 11.23
N ALA A 258 35.60 -39.31 12.46
CA ALA A 258 34.45 -38.50 12.85
C ALA A 258 34.61 -37.04 12.40
N PHE A 259 33.49 -36.36 12.21
CA PHE A 259 33.47 -34.91 12.02
C PHE A 259 33.72 -34.18 13.34
N VAL A 260 34.59 -33.18 13.30
CA VAL A 260 34.95 -32.33 14.44
C VAL A 260 34.49 -30.90 14.18
N HIS A 261 33.83 -30.29 15.16
CA HIS A 261 33.40 -28.89 15.08
C HIS A 261 34.59 -27.93 15.10
N VAL A 262 34.65 -27.03 14.11
CA VAL A 262 35.77 -26.06 13.97
C VAL A 262 35.31 -24.61 13.96
N ALA A 263 34.07 -24.32 13.60
CA ALA A 263 33.51 -22.97 13.59
C ALA A 263 31.97 -23.00 13.55
N THR A 264 31.33 -21.90 13.90
CA THR A 264 29.87 -21.70 13.77
C THR A 264 29.59 -20.55 12.81
N LEU A 265 28.83 -20.82 11.76
CA LEU A 265 28.23 -19.79 10.91
C LEU A 265 26.96 -19.27 11.60
N ILE A 266 26.93 -17.98 11.87
CA ILE A 266 25.81 -17.31 12.54
C ILE A 266 25.18 -16.32 11.58
N LEU A 267 23.89 -16.53 11.32
CA LEU A 267 23.02 -15.65 10.53
C LEU A 267 22.11 -14.87 11.49
N PRO A 268 22.44 -13.62 11.83
CA PRO A 268 21.61 -12.83 12.75
C PRO A 268 20.22 -12.59 12.17
N ARG A 269 19.26 -12.30 13.05
CA ARG A 269 17.93 -11.81 12.68
C ARG A 269 18.07 -10.61 11.72
N GLN A 270 17.44 -10.70 10.55
CA GLN A 270 17.57 -9.72 9.48
C GLN A 270 16.38 -9.76 8.50
N ASP A 271 16.12 -8.66 7.81
CA ASP A 271 15.20 -8.61 6.67
C ASP A 271 15.98 -8.85 5.37
N ILE A 272 15.88 -10.06 4.82
CA ILE A 272 16.54 -10.41 3.56
C ILE A 272 15.81 -9.88 2.31
N GLY A 273 14.59 -9.36 2.48
CA GLY A 273 13.84 -8.68 1.42
C GLY A 273 14.25 -7.22 1.24
N ARG A 274 15.20 -6.73 2.04
CA ARG A 274 15.71 -5.35 1.94
C ARG A 274 16.29 -5.09 0.55
N ARG A 275 15.94 -3.94 -0.03
CA ARG A 275 16.39 -3.52 -1.37
C ARG A 275 17.89 -3.72 -1.59
N GLY A 276 18.25 -4.34 -2.71
CA GLY A 276 19.63 -4.58 -3.10
C GLY A 276 20.26 -5.85 -2.49
N GLN A 277 19.63 -6.51 -1.51
CA GLN A 277 20.23 -7.65 -0.80
C GLN A 277 20.35 -8.90 -1.68
N ALA A 278 19.29 -9.24 -2.42
CA ALA A 278 19.33 -10.33 -3.40
C ALA A 278 20.32 -10.05 -4.52
N GLU A 279 20.30 -8.82 -5.05
CA GLU A 279 21.17 -8.35 -6.13
C GLU A 279 22.64 -8.42 -5.73
N TYR A 280 22.97 -8.07 -4.47
CA TYR A 280 24.33 -8.21 -3.96
C TYR A 280 24.80 -9.66 -3.95
N GLY A 281 23.97 -10.63 -3.51
CA GLY A 281 24.36 -12.04 -3.56
C GLY A 281 24.47 -12.60 -4.98
N GLU A 282 23.71 -12.07 -5.93
CA GLU A 282 23.88 -12.41 -7.35
C GLU A 282 25.16 -11.81 -7.97
N LEU A 283 25.58 -10.61 -7.53
CA LEU A 283 26.84 -9.96 -7.92
C LEU A 283 28.09 -10.75 -7.48
N LEU A 284 28.07 -11.34 -6.27
CA LEU A 284 29.20 -12.10 -5.73
C LEU A 284 29.60 -13.27 -6.66
N SER A 285 30.88 -13.57 -6.81
CA SER A 285 31.31 -14.84 -7.43
C SER A 285 31.69 -15.84 -6.35
N PHE A 286 31.50 -17.13 -6.61
CA PHE A 286 31.86 -18.20 -5.69
C PHE A 286 32.74 -19.21 -6.43
N ASN A 287 33.92 -19.51 -5.89
CA ASN A 287 34.80 -20.53 -6.44
C ASN A 287 35.48 -21.32 -5.30
N ILE A 288 35.39 -22.65 -5.31
CA ILE A 288 36.00 -23.50 -4.26
C ILE A 288 37.53 -23.38 -4.17
N TRP A 289 38.19 -22.83 -5.19
CA TRP A 289 39.62 -22.53 -5.18
C TRP A 289 39.95 -21.17 -4.56
N ARG A 290 38.95 -20.34 -4.28
CA ARG A 290 39.12 -19.08 -3.55
C ARG A 290 39.23 -19.37 -2.05
N VAL A 291 40.33 -20.02 -1.69
CA VAL A 291 40.71 -20.38 -0.33
C VAL A 291 42.23 -20.20 -0.22
N PRO A 292 42.80 -20.05 0.98
CA PRO A 292 44.25 -20.05 1.15
C PRO A 292 44.89 -21.29 0.52
N PRO A 293 46.10 -21.23 -0.05
CA PRO A 293 46.75 -22.36 -0.71
C PRO A 293 46.84 -23.63 0.15
N ALA A 294 47.02 -23.48 1.46
CA ALA A 294 47.03 -24.58 2.43
C ALA A 294 45.65 -25.27 2.61
N GLN A 295 44.61 -24.77 1.95
CA GLN A 295 43.26 -25.30 1.93
C GLN A 295 42.74 -25.56 0.51
N ALA A 296 43.62 -25.61 -0.51
CA ALA A 296 43.20 -25.85 -1.88
C ALA A 296 42.39 -27.17 -2.01
N PRO A 297 41.28 -27.17 -2.79
CA PRO A 297 40.55 -28.40 -3.08
C PRO A 297 41.40 -29.34 -3.94
N VAL A 298 41.08 -30.63 -3.92
CA VAL A 298 41.79 -31.64 -4.72
C VAL A 298 40.83 -32.55 -5.51
N GLY A 299 41.33 -33.07 -6.63
CA GLY A 299 40.62 -33.98 -7.52
C GLY A 299 40.15 -33.30 -8.82
N SER A 300 39.94 -34.12 -9.86
CA SER A 300 39.60 -33.66 -11.22
C SER A 300 38.33 -32.79 -11.28
N ILE A 301 37.29 -33.12 -10.48
CA ILE A 301 36.07 -32.29 -10.39
C ILE A 301 36.39 -30.91 -9.79
N ALA A 302 37.37 -30.82 -8.87
CA ALA A 302 37.80 -29.53 -8.35
C ALA A 302 38.45 -28.69 -9.46
N ASP A 303 39.36 -29.29 -10.23
CA ASP A 303 40.03 -28.63 -11.36
C ASP A 303 39.01 -28.12 -12.39
N ALA A 304 38.02 -28.94 -12.75
CA ALA A 304 36.95 -28.54 -13.66
C ALA A 304 36.13 -27.36 -13.12
N ARG A 305 35.77 -27.38 -11.82
CA ARG A 305 35.04 -26.28 -11.16
C ARG A 305 35.86 -24.99 -11.10
N LYS A 306 37.19 -25.07 -10.98
CA LYS A 306 38.09 -23.91 -11.00
C LYS A 306 37.81 -23.04 -12.23
N VAL A 307 37.84 -23.69 -13.39
CA VAL A 307 37.73 -23.05 -14.71
C VAL A 307 36.28 -22.66 -15.02
N ALA A 308 35.34 -23.59 -14.86
CA ALA A 308 33.94 -23.35 -15.21
C ALA A 308 33.30 -22.23 -14.37
N TYR A 309 33.59 -22.17 -13.07
CA TYR A 309 33.02 -21.12 -12.20
C TYR A 309 33.65 -19.74 -12.48
N ALA A 310 34.95 -19.69 -12.76
CA ALA A 310 35.62 -18.45 -13.16
C ALA A 310 35.05 -17.91 -14.48
N ALA A 311 34.92 -18.77 -15.51
CA ALA A 311 34.35 -18.41 -16.80
C ALA A 311 32.88 -17.97 -16.67
N GLY A 312 32.07 -18.69 -15.90
CA GLY A 312 30.65 -18.35 -15.71
C GLY A 312 30.43 -17.04 -14.94
N ALA A 313 31.30 -16.74 -13.97
CA ALA A 313 31.28 -15.46 -13.26
C ALA A 313 31.69 -14.29 -14.18
N GLN A 314 32.74 -14.47 -14.98
CA GLN A 314 33.18 -13.47 -15.96
C GLN A 314 32.09 -13.18 -17.01
N CYS A 315 31.51 -14.24 -17.61
CA CYS A 315 30.44 -14.13 -18.60
C CYS A 315 29.26 -13.31 -18.07
N ARG A 316 28.77 -13.65 -16.86
CA ARG A 316 27.68 -12.93 -16.20
C ARG A 316 28.04 -11.45 -15.95
N ARG A 317 29.21 -11.19 -15.38
CA ARG A 317 29.64 -9.84 -15.01
C ARG A 317 29.77 -8.94 -16.24
N MET A 318 30.36 -9.46 -17.31
CA MET A 318 30.45 -8.75 -18.58
C MET A 318 29.07 -8.43 -19.16
N ALA A 319 28.14 -9.39 -19.14
CA ALA A 319 26.78 -9.19 -19.66
C ALA A 319 25.95 -8.22 -18.81
N ASN A 320 26.17 -8.18 -17.49
CA ASN A 320 25.46 -7.28 -16.57
C ASN A 320 26.14 -5.91 -16.38
N GLY A 321 27.33 -5.68 -16.93
CA GLY A 321 28.10 -4.45 -16.72
C GLY A 321 28.69 -4.31 -15.31
N GLU A 322 29.05 -5.43 -14.68
CA GLU A 322 29.56 -5.51 -13.31
C GLU A 322 31.11 -5.60 -13.27
N PRO A 323 31.78 -5.13 -12.20
CA PRO A 323 33.22 -5.28 -12.03
C PRO A 323 33.66 -6.75 -12.03
N LEU A 324 34.77 -7.06 -12.73
CA LEU A 324 35.31 -8.42 -12.83
C LEU A 324 35.92 -8.95 -11.52
N GLN A 325 36.39 -8.05 -10.64
CA GLN A 325 37.01 -8.40 -9.37
C GLN A 325 35.98 -8.50 -8.24
N GLU A 326 36.27 -9.30 -7.21
CA GLU A 326 35.46 -9.29 -5.98
C GLU A 326 35.61 -7.98 -5.21
N ALA A 327 34.55 -7.60 -4.50
CA ALA A 327 34.67 -6.54 -3.51
C ALA A 327 35.61 -7.00 -2.37
N PRO A 328 36.64 -6.20 -2.01
CA PRO A 328 37.59 -6.58 -0.97
C PRO A 328 37.01 -6.48 0.45
N GLN A 329 35.85 -5.83 0.58
CA GLN A 329 35.14 -5.60 1.84
C GLN A 329 33.69 -6.04 1.70
N PRO A 330 33.07 -6.53 2.79
CA PRO A 330 31.68 -6.93 2.75
C PRO A 330 30.79 -5.70 2.54
N ARG A 331 29.67 -5.87 1.83
CA ARG A 331 28.60 -4.88 1.87
C ARG A 331 28.22 -4.63 3.34
N PRO A 332 28.20 -3.37 3.80
CA PRO A 332 27.75 -3.04 5.14
C PRO A 332 26.34 -3.58 5.41
N SER A 333 26.11 -4.18 6.58
CA SER A 333 24.80 -4.70 7.00
C SER A 333 23.73 -3.60 7.12
N ALA A 334 24.16 -2.38 7.42
CA ALA A 334 23.37 -1.16 7.26
C ALA A 334 23.74 -0.51 5.92
N SER A 335 22.76 -0.22 5.06
CA SER A 335 23.03 0.66 3.92
C SER A 335 23.62 1.97 4.47
N PRO A 336 24.76 2.46 3.95
CA PRO A 336 25.17 3.82 4.26
C PRO A 336 23.97 4.72 3.98
N LEU A 337 23.69 5.65 4.90
CA LEU A 337 22.70 6.68 4.65
C LEU A 337 23.06 7.30 3.30
N PRO A 338 22.10 7.41 2.35
CA PRO A 338 22.39 8.01 1.06
C PRO A 338 23.10 9.35 1.31
N VAL A 339 24.16 9.63 0.54
CA VAL A 339 24.74 10.97 0.52
C VAL A 339 23.59 11.91 0.22
N ILE A 340 23.25 12.75 1.20
CA ILE A 340 22.12 13.66 1.10
C ILE A 340 22.53 14.68 0.04
N ASP A 341 21.92 14.58 -1.15
CA ASP A 341 21.95 15.66 -2.12
C ASP A 341 21.03 16.76 -1.60
N ASP A 342 21.65 17.76 -0.96
CA ASP A 342 20.99 18.91 -0.36
C ASP A 342 20.82 20.09 -1.33
N THR A 343 21.21 19.91 -2.59
CA THR A 343 21.13 20.96 -3.61
C THR A 343 19.70 21.10 -4.10
N ILE A 344 19.03 22.17 -3.66
CA ILE A 344 17.69 22.52 -4.12
C ILE A 344 17.76 23.14 -5.51
N VAL A 345 17.05 22.54 -6.48
CA VAL A 345 16.96 23.04 -7.87
C VAL A 345 15.53 23.37 -8.31
N LYS A 346 14.52 22.88 -7.57
CA LYS A 346 13.09 23.15 -7.80
C LYS A 346 12.37 23.23 -6.45
N ALA A 347 11.11 23.65 -6.46
CA ALA A 347 10.24 23.56 -5.29
C ALA A 347 8.90 22.89 -5.64
N ALA A 348 8.19 22.42 -4.62
CA ALA A 348 6.84 21.90 -4.77
C ALA A 348 5.96 22.27 -3.60
N ILE A 349 4.68 22.53 -3.89
CA ILE A 349 3.67 22.80 -2.88
C ILE A 349 3.02 21.49 -2.45
N TYR A 350 2.94 21.29 -1.13
CA TYR A 350 2.26 20.17 -0.48
C TYR A 350 1.29 20.64 0.62
N PRO A 351 0.15 19.96 0.85
CA PRO A 351 -0.35 18.84 0.05
C PRO A 351 -0.60 19.26 -1.41
N SER A 352 -0.39 18.34 -2.35
CA SER A 352 -0.59 18.62 -3.78
C SER A 352 -2.06 18.88 -4.10
N ILE A 353 -2.97 18.34 -3.30
CA ILE A 353 -4.40 18.65 -3.26
C ILE A 353 -4.76 18.87 -1.78
N GLY A 354 -5.01 20.11 -1.40
CA GLY A 354 -5.48 20.46 -0.05
C GLY A 354 -7.01 20.46 0.04
N VAL A 355 -7.52 20.13 1.22
CA VAL A 355 -8.97 20.04 1.49
C VAL A 355 -9.33 21.00 2.62
N ALA A 356 -10.04 22.07 2.26
CA ALA A 356 -10.68 22.98 3.20
C ALA A 356 -12.17 22.61 3.31
N ARG A 357 -12.84 23.01 4.39
CA ARG A 357 -14.28 22.74 4.57
C ARG A 357 -15.01 23.96 5.10
N VAL A 358 -16.21 24.17 4.57
CA VAL A 358 -17.12 25.23 5.03
C VAL A 358 -17.60 24.96 6.46
N GLY A 359 -18.03 26.00 7.15
CA GLY A 359 -18.57 25.94 8.51
C GLY A 359 -19.23 27.26 8.90
N SER A 360 -20.30 27.20 9.68
CA SER A 360 -21.14 28.37 9.99
C SER A 360 -20.49 29.38 10.94
N SER A 361 -19.36 29.05 11.57
CA SER A 361 -18.65 29.99 12.43
C SER A 361 -17.98 31.10 11.59
N PRO A 362 -18.20 32.39 11.94
CA PRO A 362 -17.59 33.51 11.24
C PRO A 362 -16.08 33.55 11.46
N ASP A 363 -15.61 33.24 12.68
CA ASP A 363 -14.23 33.51 13.08
C ASP A 363 -13.45 32.26 13.53
N ALA A 364 -14.12 31.20 13.96
CA ALA A 364 -13.45 30.02 14.49
C ALA A 364 -13.14 28.98 13.41
N TRP A 365 -11.93 28.43 13.45
CA TRP A 365 -11.43 27.45 12.49
C TRP A 365 -10.37 26.53 13.12
N PHE A 366 -10.01 25.48 12.41
CA PHE A 366 -8.92 24.56 12.75
C PHE A 366 -8.21 24.06 11.47
N VAL A 367 -7.01 23.49 11.59
CA VAL A 367 -6.27 22.91 10.45
C VAL A 367 -6.73 21.47 10.23
N GLY A 368 -6.98 21.09 8.97
CA GLY A 368 -7.30 19.70 8.62
C GLY A 368 -6.15 18.71 8.90
N PRO A 369 -6.39 17.40 8.76
CA PRO A 369 -5.39 16.37 9.01
C PRO A 369 -4.12 16.55 8.17
N GLU A 370 -2.95 16.51 8.82
CA GLU A 370 -1.63 16.51 8.16
C GLU A 370 -0.92 15.16 8.24
N VAL A 371 -1.51 14.18 8.94
CA VAL A 371 -1.09 12.78 8.98
C VAL A 371 -2.32 11.87 8.77
N PRO A 372 -2.15 10.65 8.24
CA PRO A 372 -3.27 9.73 8.01
C PRO A 372 -4.02 9.32 9.28
N GLU A 373 -3.33 9.18 10.41
CA GLU A 373 -3.91 8.79 11.70
C GLU A 373 -3.74 9.92 12.73
N PRO A 374 -4.42 11.06 12.56
CA PRO A 374 -4.30 12.19 13.46
C PRO A 374 -4.83 11.82 14.86
N PRO A 375 -4.33 12.43 15.94
CA PRO A 375 -4.94 12.27 17.25
C PRO A 375 -6.38 12.81 17.24
N ALA A 376 -7.25 12.22 18.05
CA ALA A 376 -8.58 12.74 18.24
C ALA A 376 -8.54 14.09 18.99
N GLU A 377 -9.39 15.01 18.56
CA GLU A 377 -9.55 16.31 19.22
C GLU A 377 -10.38 16.21 20.50
N ALA A 378 -10.29 17.24 21.33
CA ALA A 378 -11.04 17.32 22.58
C ALA A 378 -12.57 17.43 22.36
N GLU A 379 -13.32 17.13 23.41
CA GLU A 379 -14.77 17.28 23.44
C GLU A 379 -15.25 18.69 23.07
N GLY A 380 -16.16 18.78 22.09
CA GLY A 380 -16.75 20.02 21.60
C GLY A 380 -15.80 20.84 20.73
N PHE A 381 -14.67 20.28 20.30
CA PHE A 381 -13.65 21.01 19.54
C PHE A 381 -14.17 21.56 18.22
N TYR A 382 -15.09 20.89 17.54
CA TYR A 382 -15.52 21.28 16.19
C TYR A 382 -16.53 22.43 16.15
N ARG A 383 -16.92 22.96 17.31
CA ARG A 383 -17.86 24.08 17.42
C ARG A 383 -17.27 25.27 18.15
N ASP A 384 -17.75 26.46 17.80
CA ASP A 384 -17.45 27.66 18.58
C ASP A 384 -18.32 27.77 19.84
N ALA A 385 -18.11 28.83 20.61
CA ALA A 385 -18.84 29.08 21.86
C ALA A 385 -20.35 29.29 21.65
N GLN A 386 -20.78 29.60 20.43
CA GLN A 386 -22.19 29.76 20.03
C GLN A 386 -22.74 28.49 19.35
N LYS A 387 -22.02 27.37 19.43
CA LYS A 387 -22.38 26.06 18.85
C LYS A 387 -22.41 26.02 17.32
N ARG A 388 -21.83 27.02 16.64
CA ARG A 388 -21.66 27.02 15.18
C ARG A 388 -20.47 26.16 14.78
N LEU A 389 -20.53 25.55 13.60
CA LEU A 389 -19.45 24.69 13.10
C LEU A 389 -18.22 25.51 12.72
N LYS A 390 -17.06 25.12 13.23
CA LYS A 390 -15.76 25.71 12.83
C LYS A 390 -15.44 25.36 11.38
N ARG A 391 -14.80 26.29 10.68
CA ARG A 391 -14.26 26.05 9.33
C ARG A 391 -12.99 25.19 9.41
N GLN A 392 -12.76 24.31 8.43
CA GLN A 392 -11.50 23.56 8.31
C GLN A 392 -10.58 24.24 7.30
N ALA A 393 -9.37 24.60 7.71
CA ALA A 393 -8.33 25.16 6.86
C ALA A 393 -7.49 24.06 6.19
N ALA A 394 -7.14 24.27 4.93
CA ALA A 394 -6.03 23.56 4.30
C ALA A 394 -4.74 24.35 4.53
N ARG A 395 -3.72 23.71 5.14
CA ARG A 395 -2.39 24.30 5.31
C ARG A 395 -1.44 23.79 4.23
N PHE A 396 -0.79 24.70 3.52
CA PHE A 396 0.16 24.42 2.46
C PHE A 396 1.58 24.85 2.85
N ARG A 397 2.54 24.01 2.45
CA ARG A 397 3.97 24.17 2.67
C ARG A 397 4.70 24.12 1.33
N VAL A 398 5.84 24.82 1.23
CA VAL A 398 6.74 24.72 0.08
C VAL A 398 7.92 23.85 0.49
N TYR A 399 8.28 22.86 -0.33
CA TYR A 399 9.47 22.04 -0.13
C TYR A 399 10.46 22.24 -1.26
N GLY A 400 11.74 22.38 -0.90
CA GLY A 400 12.84 22.37 -1.87
C GLY A 400 13.15 20.95 -2.31
N LEU A 401 13.30 20.77 -3.62
CA LEU A 401 13.56 19.47 -4.26
C LEU A 401 14.95 19.44 -4.88
N ASN A 402 15.62 18.29 -4.76
CA ASN A 402 16.87 18.03 -5.46
C ASN A 402 16.63 17.67 -6.95
N ALA A 403 17.70 17.42 -7.70
CA ALA A 403 17.62 17.11 -9.12
C ALA A 403 16.86 15.79 -9.44
N LYS A 404 16.71 14.91 -8.45
CA LYS A 404 15.91 13.67 -8.54
C LYS A 404 14.43 13.87 -8.20
N GLY A 405 14.04 15.07 -7.77
CA GLY A 405 12.69 15.38 -7.29
C GLY A 405 12.43 14.94 -5.85
N GLU A 406 13.46 14.59 -5.09
CA GLU A 406 13.33 14.22 -3.67
C GLU A 406 13.26 15.48 -2.81
N ILE A 407 12.40 15.48 -1.79
CA ILE A 407 12.30 16.58 -0.83
C ILE A 407 13.58 16.63 0.02
N VAL A 408 14.22 17.80 0.04
CA VAL A 408 15.37 18.09 0.90
C VAL A 408 14.89 18.62 2.25
N HIS A 409 14.18 19.75 2.24
CA HIS A 409 13.57 20.35 3.43
C HIS A 409 12.49 21.38 3.06
N GLU A 410 11.71 21.81 4.06
CA GLU A 410 10.70 22.86 3.93
C GLU A 410 11.36 24.23 3.72
N LEU A 411 10.88 24.99 2.73
CA LEU A 411 11.23 26.39 2.50
C LEU A 411 10.23 27.29 3.23
N THR A 412 10.75 28.26 3.97
CA THR A 412 9.97 29.23 4.75
C THR A 412 10.56 30.63 4.55
N PRO A 413 9.87 31.70 5.00
CA PRO A 413 10.45 33.05 5.00
C PRO A 413 11.78 33.20 5.75
N ALA A 414 12.17 32.20 6.56
CA ALA A 414 13.47 32.18 7.24
C ALA A 414 14.65 31.86 6.29
N ASN A 415 14.42 31.19 5.16
CA ASN A 415 15.46 30.76 4.22
C ASN A 415 15.16 31.02 2.74
N ALA A 416 13.94 31.43 2.40
CA ALA A 416 13.50 31.75 1.03
C ALA A 416 12.53 32.94 1.03
N GLN A 417 12.40 33.63 -0.09
CA GLN A 417 11.30 34.56 -0.31
C GLN A 417 10.14 33.79 -0.94
N ILE A 418 8.95 33.88 -0.32
CA ILE A 418 7.77 33.14 -0.75
C ILE A 418 6.59 34.11 -0.86
N GLU A 419 5.99 34.17 -2.04
CA GLU A 419 4.70 34.82 -2.27
C GLU A 419 3.69 33.76 -2.75
N TRP A 420 2.64 33.57 -1.98
CA TRP A 420 1.54 32.68 -2.32
C TRP A 420 0.53 33.39 -3.21
N LYS A 421 -0.04 32.65 -4.17
CA LYS A 421 -1.13 33.11 -5.02
C LYS A 421 -2.21 32.04 -5.13
N VAL A 422 -3.43 32.39 -4.77
CA VAL A 422 -4.58 31.48 -4.78
C VAL A 422 -5.73 32.10 -5.58
N GLN A 423 -6.42 31.28 -6.36
CA GLN A 423 -7.66 31.66 -7.02
C GLN A 423 -8.72 30.62 -6.65
N LEU A 424 -9.89 31.08 -6.19
CA LEU A 424 -11.05 30.24 -5.94
C LEU A 424 -12.18 30.64 -6.89
N ALA A 425 -12.99 29.67 -7.29
CA ALA A 425 -14.26 29.94 -7.96
C ALA A 425 -15.29 28.86 -7.67
N ASN A 426 -16.56 29.23 -7.80
CA ASN A 426 -17.68 28.31 -7.85
C ASN A 426 -18.41 28.49 -9.17
N THR A 427 -18.46 27.42 -9.98
CA THR A 427 -19.12 27.45 -11.29
C THR A 427 -20.26 26.45 -11.41
N LYS A 428 -20.77 25.93 -10.29
CA LYS A 428 -21.82 24.90 -10.26
C LYS A 428 -23.10 25.33 -10.97
N ALA A 429 -23.58 26.53 -10.69
CA ALA A 429 -24.81 27.07 -11.26
C ALA A 429 -24.67 27.40 -12.75
N ALA A 430 -23.44 27.67 -13.21
CA ALA A 430 -23.09 27.90 -14.61
C ALA A 430 -22.81 26.60 -15.38
N TRP A 431 -22.75 25.45 -14.70
CA TRP A 431 -22.42 24.16 -15.30
C TRP A 431 -23.67 23.34 -15.67
N TYR A 432 -23.44 22.10 -16.07
CA TYR A 432 -24.51 21.12 -16.32
C TYR A 432 -25.03 20.53 -15.01
N GLY A 433 -26.27 20.03 -15.08
CA GLY A 433 -26.85 19.23 -14.00
C GLY A 433 -26.09 17.93 -13.77
N PHE A 434 -26.36 17.27 -12.66
CA PHE A 434 -25.90 15.91 -12.41
C PHE A 434 -27.05 14.92 -12.60
N GLN A 435 -26.92 14.02 -13.56
CA GLN A 435 -27.85 12.90 -13.75
C GLN A 435 -27.19 11.58 -13.34
N LEU A 436 -26.02 11.31 -13.89
CA LEU A 436 -25.19 10.16 -13.59
C LEU A 436 -23.73 10.49 -13.90
N ALA A 437 -22.80 9.69 -13.37
CA ALA A 437 -21.41 9.73 -13.84
C ALA A 437 -21.36 9.43 -15.35
N LEU A 438 -20.76 10.30 -16.16
CA LEU A 438 -20.83 10.18 -17.63
C LEU A 438 -19.81 9.18 -18.21
N ASP A 439 -18.95 8.60 -17.38
CA ASP A 439 -17.94 7.63 -17.76
C ASP A 439 -18.34 6.17 -17.49
N ILE A 440 -19.59 5.93 -17.07
CA ILE A 440 -20.17 4.58 -16.97
C ILE A 440 -21.19 4.32 -18.09
N PRO A 441 -21.36 3.06 -18.55
CA PRO A 441 -22.27 2.74 -19.66
C PRO A 441 -23.73 3.17 -19.45
N GLU A 442 -24.21 3.09 -18.21
CA GLU A 442 -25.60 3.36 -17.81
C GLU A 442 -26.00 4.83 -18.06
N ALA A 443 -25.01 5.74 -18.17
CA ALA A 443 -25.25 7.15 -18.43
C ALA A 443 -25.98 7.39 -19.77
N LYS A 444 -25.87 6.47 -20.73
CA LYS A 444 -26.55 6.55 -22.03
C LYS A 444 -28.07 6.39 -21.93
N ALA A 445 -28.54 5.66 -20.91
CA ALA A 445 -29.96 5.41 -20.66
C ALA A 445 -30.55 6.39 -19.63
N ALA A 446 -29.71 7.17 -18.94
CA ALA A 446 -30.15 8.19 -18.00
C ALA A 446 -30.77 9.39 -18.73
N GLN A 447 -31.49 10.23 -17.99
CA GLN A 447 -31.97 11.50 -18.55
C GLN A 447 -30.79 12.35 -19.07
N PRO A 448 -30.97 13.11 -20.16
CA PRO A 448 -29.92 13.97 -20.69
C PRO A 448 -29.39 14.93 -19.62
N THR A 449 -28.06 15.04 -19.53
CA THR A 449 -27.42 16.02 -18.65
C THR A 449 -27.46 17.39 -19.33
N THR A 450 -28.42 18.24 -18.95
CA THR A 450 -28.61 19.57 -19.52
C THR A 450 -27.94 20.67 -18.70
N LEU A 451 -27.78 21.87 -19.28
CA LEU A 451 -27.33 23.05 -18.53
C LEU A 451 -28.26 23.34 -17.35
N ARG A 452 -27.70 23.58 -16.16
CA ARG A 452 -28.42 24.29 -15.10
C ARG A 452 -28.68 25.72 -15.53
N ASN A 453 -29.77 26.31 -15.08
CA ASN A 453 -30.15 27.69 -15.42
C ASN A 453 -30.21 27.92 -16.93
N ALA A 454 -30.70 26.94 -17.69
CA ALA A 454 -30.63 26.94 -19.17
C ALA A 454 -31.26 28.18 -19.82
N ASN A 455 -32.28 28.78 -19.16
CA ASN A 455 -32.96 29.98 -19.64
C ASN A 455 -32.16 31.28 -19.42
N VAL A 456 -31.00 31.23 -18.76
CA VAL A 456 -30.13 32.39 -18.52
C VAL A 456 -29.10 32.50 -19.62
N SER A 457 -29.24 33.51 -20.49
CA SER A 457 -28.33 33.77 -21.61
C SER A 457 -26.95 34.26 -21.17
N ASP A 458 -26.89 35.17 -20.19
CA ASP A 458 -25.64 35.65 -19.61
C ASP A 458 -25.12 34.66 -18.54
N ARG A 459 -24.41 33.64 -19.02
CA ARG A 459 -23.86 32.57 -18.17
C ARG A 459 -22.82 33.07 -17.15
N ALA A 460 -22.17 34.21 -17.40
CA ALA A 460 -21.17 34.75 -16.49
C ALA A 460 -21.79 35.17 -15.14
N ARG A 461 -23.07 35.57 -15.12
CA ARG A 461 -23.81 35.90 -13.90
C ARG A 461 -24.06 34.71 -12.98
N LEU A 462 -23.88 33.48 -13.47
CA LEU A 462 -24.06 32.26 -12.70
C LEU A 462 -22.76 31.74 -12.06
N ALA A 463 -21.60 32.29 -12.46
CA ALA A 463 -20.29 31.84 -12.00
C ALA A 463 -19.70 32.82 -10.98
N ILE A 464 -19.43 32.34 -9.77
CA ILE A 464 -18.80 33.14 -8.71
C ILE A 464 -17.29 33.07 -8.89
N THR A 465 -16.70 34.15 -9.42
CA THR A 465 -15.29 34.22 -9.84
C THR A 465 -14.58 35.43 -9.23
N PRO A 466 -14.28 35.41 -7.92
CA PRO A 466 -13.53 36.48 -7.26
C PRO A 466 -12.11 36.62 -7.83
N LYS A 467 -11.49 37.77 -7.61
CA LYS A 467 -10.10 38.00 -8.06
C LYS A 467 -9.12 37.09 -7.32
N PRO A 468 -8.05 36.60 -7.99
CA PRO A 468 -6.96 35.90 -7.31
C PRO A 468 -6.36 36.76 -6.20
N GLN A 469 -6.09 36.14 -5.05
CA GLN A 469 -5.47 36.79 -3.89
C GLN A 469 -4.01 36.37 -3.77
N SER A 470 -3.19 37.25 -3.18
CA SER A 470 -1.77 36.98 -2.92
C SER A 470 -1.38 37.42 -1.52
N VAL A 471 -0.50 36.65 -0.89
CA VAL A 471 -0.05 36.86 0.49
C VAL A 471 1.39 36.38 0.66
N SER A 472 2.18 37.08 1.47
CA SER A 472 3.59 36.79 1.72
C SER A 472 4.00 37.16 3.14
N GLY A 473 5.11 36.61 3.60
CA GLY A 473 5.64 36.83 4.96
C GLY A 473 4.96 35.96 6.03
N ILE A 474 5.36 36.18 7.28
CA ILE A 474 4.83 35.47 8.45
C ILE A 474 3.63 36.22 9.02
N LYS A 475 2.64 35.49 9.55
CA LYS A 475 1.42 36.06 10.18
C LYS A 475 0.74 37.14 9.33
N ALA A 476 0.75 36.97 8.02
CA ALA A 476 0.13 37.92 7.12
C ALA A 476 -1.39 37.92 7.34
N PRO A 477 -2.05 39.08 7.34
CA PRO A 477 -3.47 39.18 7.64
C PRO A 477 -4.32 38.54 6.53
N PRO A 478 -5.57 38.12 6.84
CA PRO A 478 -6.46 37.53 5.85
C PRO A 478 -6.74 38.41 4.63
N ARG A 479 -6.72 37.78 3.45
CA ARG A 479 -7.13 38.33 2.15
C ARG A 479 -8.35 37.54 1.67
N ARG A 480 -9.45 38.25 1.43
CA ARG A 480 -10.77 37.65 1.21
C ARG A 480 -11.09 37.47 -0.27
N PHE A 481 -11.92 36.46 -0.55
CA PHE A 481 -12.56 36.22 -1.84
C PHE A 481 -14.04 36.64 -1.75
N ASP A 482 -14.28 37.94 -1.58
CA ASP A 482 -15.60 38.56 -1.37
C ASP A 482 -16.08 39.43 -2.54
N ASP A 483 -15.30 39.56 -3.62
CA ASP A 483 -15.66 40.37 -4.79
C ASP A 483 -16.29 39.57 -5.95
N GLY A 484 -16.44 38.25 -5.79
CA GLY A 484 -17.16 37.38 -6.70
C GLY A 484 -18.68 37.51 -6.51
N LYS A 485 -19.44 37.45 -7.60
CA LYS A 485 -20.89 37.64 -7.56
C LYS A 485 -21.65 36.45 -8.12
N PHE A 486 -22.80 36.17 -7.52
CA PHE A 486 -23.86 35.37 -8.14
C PHE A 486 -25.05 36.28 -8.39
N TRP A 487 -25.49 36.35 -9.65
CA TRP A 487 -26.45 37.32 -10.12
C TRP A 487 -25.96 38.76 -9.87
N ASP A 488 -26.48 39.43 -8.84
CA ASP A 488 -26.08 40.79 -8.43
C ASP A 488 -25.54 40.86 -7.00
N LYS A 489 -25.45 39.71 -6.30
CA LYS A 489 -25.05 39.63 -4.88
C LYS A 489 -23.61 39.12 -4.76
N GLU A 490 -22.84 39.78 -3.90
CA GLU A 490 -21.50 39.32 -3.52
C GLU A 490 -21.58 38.04 -2.71
N VAL A 491 -20.72 37.08 -3.03
CA VAL A 491 -20.65 35.77 -2.36
C VAL A 491 -19.24 35.56 -1.87
N TYR A 492 -19.12 35.38 -0.56
CA TYR A 492 -17.85 35.10 0.10
C TYR A 492 -17.44 33.64 -0.12
N LEU A 493 -16.34 33.38 -0.82
CA LEU A 493 -15.81 32.03 -1.06
C LEU A 493 -14.72 31.59 -0.06
N GLY A 494 -14.29 32.48 0.82
CA GLY A 494 -13.25 32.21 1.81
C GLY A 494 -12.14 33.25 1.87
N GLU A 495 -11.01 32.87 2.46
CA GLU A 495 -9.86 33.76 2.68
C GLU A 495 -8.53 33.01 2.76
N ILE A 496 -7.43 33.71 2.49
CA ILE A 496 -6.05 33.21 2.65
C ILE A 496 -5.24 34.09 3.59
N PHE A 497 -4.35 33.47 4.35
CA PHE A 497 -3.40 34.13 5.25
C PHE A 497 -2.18 33.22 5.48
N THR A 498 -1.20 33.69 6.25
CA THR A 498 -0.05 32.86 6.62
C THR A 498 0.07 32.64 8.12
N ASP A 499 0.58 31.47 8.51
CA ASP A 499 0.89 31.17 9.90
C ASP A 499 2.21 31.84 10.35
N ASP A 500 2.66 31.53 11.57
CA ASP A 500 3.88 32.07 12.16
C ASP A 500 5.17 31.63 11.47
N GLN A 501 5.10 30.62 10.59
CA GLN A 501 6.21 30.16 9.74
C GLN A 501 6.02 30.54 8.26
N GLY A 502 5.01 31.35 7.93
CA GLY A 502 4.75 31.78 6.56
C GLY A 502 4.09 30.71 5.68
N ARG A 503 3.58 29.62 6.28
CA ARG A 503 2.81 28.59 5.57
C ARG A 503 1.45 29.16 5.21
N LEU A 504 0.96 28.83 4.02
CA LEU A 504 -0.34 29.31 3.55
C LEU A 504 -1.46 28.55 4.25
N LEU A 505 -2.44 29.27 4.78
CA LEU A 505 -3.72 28.74 5.24
C LEU A 505 -4.81 29.21 4.27
N VAL A 506 -5.63 28.27 3.81
CA VAL A 506 -6.82 28.55 2.98
C VAL A 506 -8.06 28.11 3.75
N LEU A 507 -8.96 29.06 4.02
CA LEU A 507 -10.30 28.81 4.56
C LEU A 507 -11.34 28.93 3.45
N GLY A 508 -12.37 28.09 3.52
CA GLY A 508 -13.56 28.19 2.66
C GLY A 508 -14.58 29.21 3.13
N GLY A 509 -15.73 29.22 2.45
CA GLY A 509 -16.93 29.96 2.83
C GLY A 509 -17.55 29.50 4.15
N HIS A 510 -18.72 30.06 4.46
CA HIS A 510 -19.46 29.83 5.71
C HIS A 510 -20.54 28.74 5.60
N GLY A 511 -20.66 28.08 4.44
CA GLY A 511 -21.71 27.11 4.16
C GLY A 511 -23.02 27.79 3.74
N ALA A 512 -22.94 29.04 3.28
CA ALA A 512 -24.09 29.80 2.82
C ALA A 512 -24.57 29.32 1.44
N ALA A 513 -25.89 29.19 1.29
CA ALA A 513 -26.55 28.89 0.03
C ALA A 513 -27.83 29.73 -0.09
N ALA A 514 -28.13 30.18 -1.30
CA ALA A 514 -29.33 30.97 -1.58
C ALA A 514 -29.74 30.85 -3.05
N SER A 515 -31.02 31.11 -3.32
CA SER A 515 -31.53 31.37 -4.67
C SER A 515 -31.65 32.87 -4.92
N TYR A 516 -31.45 33.30 -6.18
CA TYR A 516 -31.59 34.73 -6.52
C TYR A 516 -33.06 35.19 -6.55
N ASP A 517 -34.01 34.26 -6.67
CA ASP A 517 -35.45 34.51 -6.82
C ASP A 517 -36.28 34.03 -5.60
N ASN A 518 -35.63 33.54 -4.54
CA ASN A 518 -36.27 32.93 -3.37
C ASN A 518 -37.08 31.64 -3.68
N SER A 519 -36.79 30.97 -4.80
CA SER A 519 -37.31 29.63 -5.07
C SER A 519 -36.85 28.64 -4.00
N ARG A 520 -37.69 27.64 -3.70
CA ARG A 520 -37.32 26.50 -2.85
C ARG A 520 -36.48 25.51 -3.63
N ALA A 521 -35.52 24.87 -2.97
CA ALA A 521 -34.89 23.68 -3.52
C ALA A 521 -35.90 22.53 -3.55
N ILE A 522 -35.91 21.74 -4.63
CA ILE A 522 -36.88 20.66 -4.87
C ILE A 522 -36.23 19.33 -5.27
N THR A 523 -34.95 19.33 -5.67
CA THR A 523 -34.20 18.11 -5.99
C THR A 523 -32.92 18.03 -5.15
N PHE A 524 -32.29 16.85 -5.13
CA PHE A 524 -31.07 16.64 -4.36
C PHE A 524 -29.84 17.34 -4.97
N ALA A 525 -29.78 17.57 -6.29
CA ALA A 525 -28.56 18.07 -6.95
C ALA A 525 -28.76 19.21 -7.95
N ASN A 526 -29.95 19.36 -8.52
CA ASN A 526 -30.21 20.25 -9.65
C ASN A 526 -31.31 21.24 -9.27
N ASN A 527 -30.95 22.32 -8.60
CA ASN A 527 -31.88 23.38 -8.21
C ASN A 527 -31.57 24.65 -9.00
N GLU A 528 -32.49 25.04 -9.87
CA GLU A 528 -32.41 26.26 -10.67
C GLU A 528 -32.42 27.50 -9.78
N ALA A 529 -31.77 28.58 -10.21
CA ALA A 529 -31.59 29.83 -9.47
C ALA A 529 -30.72 29.78 -8.21
N TRP A 530 -30.24 28.60 -7.78
CA TRP A 530 -29.44 28.43 -6.58
C TRP A 530 -27.92 28.57 -6.81
N HIS A 531 -27.23 29.01 -5.76
CA HIS A 531 -25.79 28.91 -5.58
C HIS A 531 -25.44 28.43 -4.16
N ASP A 532 -24.18 28.09 -3.95
CA ASP A 532 -23.57 27.90 -2.64
C ASP A 532 -22.16 28.54 -2.60
N ASP A 533 -21.43 28.38 -1.50
CA ASP A 533 -20.13 29.00 -1.24
C ASP A 533 -18.96 28.00 -1.09
N VAL A 534 -19.17 26.74 -1.48
CA VAL A 534 -18.03 25.85 -1.74
C VAL A 534 -17.30 26.31 -3.01
N SER A 535 -16.06 25.87 -3.20
CA SER A 535 -15.24 26.31 -4.32
C SER A 535 -14.03 25.41 -4.52
N ASP A 536 -13.27 25.65 -5.59
CA ASP A 536 -11.95 25.07 -5.75
C ASP A 536 -11.07 25.98 -6.60
N GLY A 537 -9.76 25.74 -6.56
CA GLY A 537 -8.87 26.35 -7.53
C GLY A 537 -7.37 26.19 -7.26
N PRO A 538 -6.54 26.80 -8.12
CA PRO A 538 -5.11 26.61 -8.09
C PRO A 538 -4.45 27.35 -6.92
N VAL A 539 -3.48 26.67 -6.30
CA VAL A 539 -2.54 27.22 -5.32
C VAL A 539 -1.15 27.26 -5.97
N LYS A 540 -0.60 28.46 -6.12
CA LYS A 540 0.72 28.71 -6.72
C LYS A 540 1.60 29.49 -5.74
N ALA A 541 2.90 29.47 -5.96
CA ALA A 541 3.84 30.30 -5.23
C ALA A 541 4.98 30.79 -6.14
N HIS A 542 5.42 32.02 -5.90
CA HIS A 542 6.72 32.51 -6.36
C HIS A 542 7.73 32.27 -5.25
N VAL A 543 8.87 31.66 -5.59
CA VAL A 543 9.88 31.24 -4.62
C VAL A 543 11.26 31.65 -5.11
N SER A 544 11.91 32.55 -4.37
CA SER A 544 13.32 32.88 -4.55
C SER A 544 14.15 32.29 -3.42
N TYR A 545 15.08 31.41 -3.76
CA TYR A 545 15.98 30.75 -2.82
C TYR A 545 17.42 31.11 -3.16
N ARG A 546 18.16 31.68 -2.20
CA ARG A 546 19.55 32.16 -2.38
C ARG A 546 19.74 33.10 -3.60
N GLY A 547 18.73 33.91 -3.89
CA GLY A 547 18.74 34.85 -5.02
C GLY A 547 18.40 34.25 -6.38
N GLN A 548 18.03 32.95 -6.43
CA GLN A 548 17.57 32.27 -7.64
C GLN A 548 16.07 31.99 -7.57
N GLU A 549 15.34 32.33 -8.62
CA GLU A 549 13.93 31.95 -8.78
C GLU A 549 13.85 30.43 -9.06
N LEU A 550 13.02 29.73 -8.30
CA LEU A 550 12.78 28.29 -8.46
C LEU A 550 11.54 28.02 -9.30
N GLU A 551 11.58 26.98 -10.13
CA GLU A 551 10.35 26.39 -10.69
C GLU A 551 9.56 25.72 -9.56
N VAL A 552 8.29 26.08 -9.41
CA VAL A 552 7.42 25.57 -8.34
C VAL A 552 6.32 24.68 -8.92
N LEU A 553 6.27 23.41 -8.52
CA LEU A 553 5.15 22.52 -8.83
C LEU A 553 3.90 22.98 -8.05
N PRO A 554 2.80 23.37 -8.74
CA PRO A 554 1.65 24.00 -8.12
C PRO A 554 0.73 22.96 -7.48
N ALA A 555 -0.07 23.39 -6.49
CA ALA A 555 -1.08 22.55 -5.85
C ALA A 555 -2.50 23.02 -6.22
N TRP A 556 -3.49 22.29 -5.73
CA TRP A 556 -4.91 22.65 -5.82
C TRP A 556 -5.53 22.67 -4.43
N VAL A 557 -6.55 23.50 -4.22
CA VAL A 557 -7.40 23.45 -3.03
C VAL A 557 -8.84 23.14 -3.44
N VAL A 558 -9.47 22.22 -2.71
CA VAL A 558 -10.90 21.93 -2.80
C VAL A 558 -11.55 22.36 -1.49
N VAL A 559 -12.53 23.25 -1.56
CA VAL A 559 -13.38 23.63 -0.44
C VAL A 559 -14.63 22.77 -0.50
N ALA A 560 -14.83 21.94 0.51
CA ALA A 560 -15.88 20.92 0.54
C ALA A 560 -16.92 21.18 1.65
N PRO A 561 -18.03 20.42 1.67
CA PRO A 561 -18.93 20.35 2.82
C PRO A 561 -18.22 20.00 4.14
N PRO A 562 -18.85 20.26 5.30
CA PRO A 562 -18.32 19.87 6.61
C PRO A 562 -18.05 18.35 6.70
N ASN A 563 -17.15 17.98 7.60
CA ASN A 563 -16.90 16.57 7.93
C ASN A 563 -17.54 16.24 9.28
N PHE A 564 -18.71 15.60 9.27
CA PHE A 564 -19.41 15.20 10.49
C PHE A 564 -18.87 13.92 11.13
N GLY A 565 -17.94 13.22 10.45
CA GLY A 565 -17.20 12.08 10.99
C GLY A 565 -15.68 12.32 10.90
N PRO A 566 -15.12 13.26 11.67
CA PRO A 566 -13.75 13.75 11.52
C PRO A 566 -12.69 12.65 11.61
N MET A 567 -12.94 11.60 12.40
CA MET A 567 -12.04 10.45 12.56
C MET A 567 -12.38 9.28 11.64
N ARG A 568 -13.40 9.39 10.79
CA ARG A 568 -13.92 8.29 9.95
C ARG A 568 -13.47 8.42 8.51
N LYS A 569 -13.22 7.27 7.89
CA LYS A 569 -12.80 7.11 6.49
C LYS A 569 -13.76 6.11 5.83
N SER A 570 -14.08 6.32 4.57
CA SER A 570 -14.80 5.31 3.78
C SER A 570 -13.88 4.12 3.47
N VAL A 571 -14.45 2.98 3.12
CA VAL A 571 -13.69 1.78 2.75
C VAL A 571 -12.75 2.06 1.58
N ARG A 572 -13.24 2.82 0.58
CA ARG A 572 -12.44 3.40 -0.51
C ARG A 572 -12.43 4.93 -0.38
N THR A 573 -11.24 5.48 -0.26
CA THR A 573 -10.98 6.91 -0.11
C THR A 573 -10.52 7.54 -1.43
N MET A 574 -10.48 8.86 -1.50
CA MET A 574 -9.94 9.57 -2.66
C MET A 574 -8.46 9.25 -2.91
N TRP A 575 -7.70 8.99 -1.84
CA TRP A 575 -6.31 8.51 -1.95
C TRP A 575 -6.25 7.18 -2.71
N ASP A 576 -7.09 6.21 -2.34
CA ASP A 576 -7.09 4.88 -2.96
C ASP A 576 -7.45 4.97 -4.46
N LEU A 577 -8.45 5.78 -4.80
CA LEU A 577 -8.86 6.00 -6.19
C LEU A 577 -7.77 6.68 -7.02
N MET A 578 -7.19 7.78 -6.54
CA MET A 578 -6.15 8.52 -7.29
C MET A 578 -4.86 7.70 -7.44
N ARG A 579 -4.56 6.84 -6.46
CA ARG A 579 -3.47 5.87 -6.56
C ARG A 579 -3.75 4.83 -7.64
N ASP A 580 -4.96 4.27 -7.66
CA ASP A 580 -5.39 3.30 -8.69
C ASP A 580 -5.30 3.89 -10.11
N VAL A 581 -5.75 5.14 -10.30
CA VAL A 581 -5.61 5.88 -11.55
C VAL A 581 -4.14 5.98 -11.97
N SER A 582 -3.26 6.33 -11.03
CA SER A 582 -1.83 6.51 -11.29
C SER A 582 -1.13 5.20 -11.65
N ILE A 583 -1.51 4.09 -10.99
CA ILE A 583 -1.01 2.74 -11.28
C ILE A 583 -1.47 2.27 -12.66
N LYS A 584 -2.77 2.41 -12.97
CA LYS A 584 -3.33 2.07 -14.29
C LYS A 584 -2.74 2.92 -15.41
N ALA A 585 -2.38 4.17 -15.11
CA ALA A 585 -1.68 5.05 -16.05
C ALA A 585 -0.18 4.73 -16.22
N GLY A 586 0.39 3.81 -15.43
CA GLY A 586 1.81 3.46 -15.47
C GLY A 586 2.74 4.50 -14.86
N THR A 587 2.20 5.44 -14.07
CA THR A 587 2.96 6.53 -13.41
C THR A 587 3.34 6.21 -11.96
N LEU A 588 2.70 5.19 -11.37
CA LEU A 588 3.10 4.57 -10.11
C LEU A 588 3.17 3.05 -10.29
N PRO A 589 4.14 2.35 -9.66
CA PRO A 589 4.19 0.89 -9.72
C PRO A 589 3.14 0.25 -8.82
N MET A 590 2.58 -0.89 -9.26
CA MET A 590 1.81 -1.79 -8.41
C MET A 590 2.75 -2.48 -7.40
N PRO A 591 2.39 -2.59 -6.11
CA PRO A 591 3.18 -3.36 -5.16
C PRO A 591 3.23 -4.85 -5.51
N GLU A 592 4.42 -5.45 -5.57
CA GLU A 592 4.60 -6.90 -5.78
C GLU A 592 4.21 -7.71 -4.53
N ARG A 593 4.48 -7.16 -3.34
CA ARG A 593 4.07 -7.70 -2.04
C ARG A 593 3.48 -6.56 -1.19
N PRO A 594 2.15 -6.45 -1.08
CA PRO A 594 1.55 -5.41 -0.25
C PRO A 594 1.94 -5.60 1.22
N SER A 595 2.04 -4.49 1.96
CA SER A 595 2.16 -4.51 3.41
C SER A 595 0.82 -4.90 4.03
N PHE A 596 0.80 -5.83 5.00
CA PHE A 596 -0.45 -6.12 5.70
C PHE A 596 -0.94 -4.86 6.43
N SER A 597 -0.06 -4.20 7.19
CA SER A 597 -0.43 -3.08 8.05
C SER A 597 -0.80 -1.81 7.29
N ALA A 598 -0.14 -1.54 6.15
CA ALA A 598 -0.33 -0.29 5.41
C ALA A 598 -1.33 -0.40 4.24
N GLU A 599 -1.60 -1.60 3.72
CA GLU A 599 -2.40 -1.79 2.50
C GLU A 599 -3.65 -2.66 2.71
N ILE A 600 -3.58 -3.67 3.57
CA ILE A 600 -4.69 -4.63 3.78
C ILE A 600 -5.53 -4.26 5.00
N LEU A 601 -4.88 -4.12 6.16
CA LEU A 601 -5.50 -3.80 7.42
C LEU A 601 -6.38 -2.53 7.37
N PRO A 602 -5.99 -1.44 6.67
CA PRO A 602 -6.85 -0.26 6.57
C PRO A 602 -8.22 -0.55 5.97
N ILE A 603 -8.37 -1.52 5.04
CA ILE A 603 -9.67 -1.90 4.49
C ILE A 603 -10.60 -2.41 5.60
N PHE A 604 -10.08 -3.29 6.46
CA PHE A 604 -10.83 -3.86 7.58
C PHE A 604 -11.11 -2.83 8.67
N GLN A 605 -10.12 -2.00 9.02
CA GLN A 605 -10.27 -0.92 10.00
C GLN A 605 -11.29 0.12 9.55
N ARG A 606 -11.35 0.44 8.25
CA ARG A 606 -12.33 1.39 7.71
C ARG A 606 -13.74 0.81 7.79
N MET A 607 -13.96 -0.46 7.41
CA MET A 607 -15.26 -1.13 7.58
C MET A 607 -15.70 -1.17 9.05
N ALA A 608 -14.82 -1.59 9.95
CA ALA A 608 -15.10 -1.60 11.38
C ALA A 608 -15.34 -0.18 11.93
N GLY A 609 -14.60 0.82 11.43
CA GLY A 609 -14.72 2.22 11.84
C GLY A 609 -16.07 2.84 11.50
N LEU A 610 -16.74 2.38 10.42
CA LEU A 610 -18.09 2.82 10.04
C LEU A 610 -19.18 2.41 11.04
N GLN A 611 -18.88 1.58 12.05
CA GLN A 611 -19.83 1.24 13.12
C GLN A 611 -20.39 2.44 13.89
N TRP A 612 -19.67 3.55 13.91
CA TRP A 612 -20.04 4.74 14.68
C TRP A 612 -20.98 5.68 13.93
N VAL A 613 -21.16 5.45 12.64
CA VAL A 613 -21.89 6.34 11.73
C VAL A 613 -22.94 5.60 10.89
N ASN A 614 -23.03 4.27 11.00
CA ASN A 614 -24.06 3.46 10.36
C ASN A 614 -24.34 2.19 11.19
N ALA A 615 -25.62 1.92 11.46
CA ALA A 615 -26.02 0.80 12.33
C ALA A 615 -25.79 -0.59 11.69
N GLY A 616 -25.89 -0.71 10.37
CA GLY A 616 -25.60 -1.97 9.67
C GLY A 616 -24.11 -2.32 9.70
N PHE A 617 -23.23 -1.34 9.52
CA PHE A 617 -21.79 -1.55 9.75
C PHE A 617 -21.48 -1.88 11.22
N ALA A 618 -22.25 -1.34 12.18
CA ALA A 618 -22.09 -1.65 13.60
C ALA A 618 -22.39 -3.10 13.94
N SER A 619 -23.48 -3.65 13.40
CA SER A 619 -23.85 -5.06 13.60
C SER A 619 -22.94 -6.03 12.82
N GLY A 620 -22.51 -5.63 11.62
CA GLY A 620 -21.64 -6.43 10.76
C GLY A 620 -20.18 -6.43 11.21
N PHE A 621 -19.51 -5.29 11.16
CA PHE A 621 -18.04 -5.17 11.29
C PHE A 621 -17.59 -4.50 12.59
N GLY A 622 -18.53 -3.93 13.36
CA GLY A 622 -18.24 -3.20 14.59
C GLY A 622 -17.72 -4.09 15.71
N TRP A 623 -17.56 -3.49 16.90
CA TRP A 623 -17.13 -4.20 18.10
C TRP A 623 -17.99 -5.45 18.35
N ARG A 624 -17.37 -6.64 18.29
CA ARG A 624 -18.06 -7.94 18.41
C ARG A 624 -19.19 -8.16 17.38
N GLY A 625 -19.10 -7.51 16.23
CA GLY A 625 -19.99 -7.77 15.09
C GLY A 625 -19.76 -9.16 14.49
N ALA A 626 -20.63 -9.54 13.55
CA ALA A 626 -20.57 -10.82 12.86
C ALA A 626 -19.23 -11.07 12.13
N PHE A 627 -18.56 -10.00 11.70
CA PHE A 627 -17.32 -9.98 10.92
C PHE A 627 -16.26 -9.09 11.58
N ASP A 628 -15.98 -9.27 12.87
CA ASP A 628 -14.91 -8.53 13.57
C ASP A 628 -13.50 -8.98 13.10
N LEU A 629 -13.06 -8.37 12.00
CA LEU A 629 -11.74 -8.60 11.38
C LEU A 629 -10.61 -7.80 12.06
N THR A 630 -10.93 -7.03 13.11
CA THR A 630 -9.98 -6.12 13.77
C THR A 630 -9.63 -6.52 15.19
N SER A 631 -10.29 -7.55 15.74
CA SER A 631 -9.91 -8.16 17.01
C SER A 631 -8.47 -8.69 16.99
N SER A 632 -7.78 -8.71 18.13
CA SER A 632 -6.40 -9.20 18.23
C SER A 632 -6.24 -10.62 17.67
N GLN A 633 -7.21 -11.51 17.94
CA GLN A 633 -7.22 -12.87 17.43
C GLN A 633 -7.38 -12.94 15.91
N ALA A 634 -8.23 -12.08 15.33
CA ALA A 634 -8.35 -11.99 13.88
C ALA A 634 -7.04 -11.49 13.27
N LEU A 635 -6.47 -10.40 13.80
CA LEU A 635 -5.24 -9.81 13.26
C LEU A 635 -4.05 -10.76 13.30
N GLU A 636 -3.86 -11.54 14.36
CA GLU A 636 -2.81 -12.57 14.43
C GLU A 636 -2.91 -13.59 13.29
N ARG A 637 -4.13 -14.00 12.93
CA ARG A 637 -4.38 -15.00 11.87
C ARG A 637 -4.33 -14.39 10.47
N LEU A 638 -4.86 -13.18 10.31
CA LEU A 638 -4.94 -12.49 9.02
C LEU A 638 -3.58 -11.92 8.57
N SER A 639 -2.70 -11.62 9.53
CA SER A 639 -1.33 -11.16 9.26
C SER A 639 -0.31 -12.28 9.06
N ASP A 640 -0.68 -13.53 9.33
CA ASP A 640 0.16 -14.69 9.08
C ASP A 640 0.06 -15.12 7.61
N ALA A 641 1.18 -15.10 6.89
CA ALA A 641 1.26 -15.49 5.48
C ALA A 641 1.36 -17.01 5.27
N SER A 642 1.42 -17.81 6.34
CA SER A 642 1.57 -19.26 6.23
C SER A 642 0.37 -19.93 5.55
N ALA A 643 0.61 -21.17 5.08
CA ALA A 643 -0.43 -22.00 4.47
C ALA A 643 -1.57 -22.33 5.46
N SER A 644 -1.30 -22.30 6.78
CA SER A 644 -2.32 -22.61 7.80
C SER A 644 -3.51 -21.65 7.79
N ASN A 645 -3.27 -20.40 7.42
CA ASN A 645 -4.30 -19.35 7.34
C ASN A 645 -4.72 -19.04 5.89
N HIS A 646 -4.19 -19.74 4.88
CA HIS A 646 -4.51 -19.48 3.47
C HIS A 646 -6.02 -19.57 3.16
N ALA A 647 -6.68 -20.63 3.62
CA ALA A 647 -8.12 -20.81 3.40
C ALA A 647 -8.95 -19.69 4.04
N LEU A 648 -8.58 -19.25 5.26
CA LEU A 648 -9.23 -18.12 5.93
C LEU A 648 -9.10 -16.83 5.11
N ARG A 649 -7.88 -16.49 4.67
CA ARG A 649 -7.64 -15.27 3.90
C ARG A 649 -8.39 -15.33 2.56
N GLN A 650 -8.41 -16.48 1.88
CA GLN A 650 -9.22 -16.67 0.67
C GLN A 650 -10.72 -16.48 0.93
N SER A 651 -11.28 -17.09 1.98
CA SER A 651 -12.70 -16.94 2.30
C SER A 651 -13.10 -15.49 2.56
N ILE A 652 -12.22 -14.70 3.18
CA ILE A 652 -12.43 -13.26 3.42
C ILE A 652 -12.29 -12.46 2.12
N ALA A 653 -11.26 -12.73 1.31
CA ALA A 653 -11.06 -12.04 0.04
C ALA A 653 -12.26 -12.23 -0.91
N LEU A 654 -12.89 -13.41 -0.90
CA LEU A 654 -14.08 -13.74 -1.67
C LEU A 654 -15.36 -13.04 -1.20
N GLN A 655 -15.35 -12.38 -0.03
CA GLN A 655 -16.50 -11.56 0.41
C GLN A 655 -16.54 -10.21 -0.31
N PHE A 656 -15.44 -9.74 -0.88
CA PHE A 656 -15.38 -8.46 -1.58
C PHE A 656 -15.93 -8.58 -3.00
N ARG A 657 -16.79 -7.63 -3.37
CA ARG A 657 -17.50 -7.59 -4.63
C ARG A 657 -16.57 -7.69 -5.82
N ASN A 658 -16.80 -8.69 -6.68
CA ASN A 658 -16.21 -8.78 -7.99
C ASN A 658 -17.31 -8.68 -9.04
N TYR A 659 -17.27 -7.58 -9.79
CA TYR A 659 -18.20 -7.30 -10.86
C TYR A 659 -18.39 -8.46 -11.86
N ALA A 660 -17.35 -9.23 -12.17
CA ALA A 660 -17.47 -10.37 -13.09
C ALA A 660 -18.15 -11.62 -12.48
N VAL A 661 -18.39 -11.65 -11.16
CA VAL A 661 -18.87 -12.85 -10.43
C VAL A 661 -20.19 -12.58 -9.72
N ASP A 662 -20.28 -11.49 -8.97
CA ASP A 662 -21.38 -11.23 -8.02
C ASP A 662 -21.85 -9.77 -8.00
N GLY A 663 -21.52 -9.00 -9.04
CA GLY A 663 -21.73 -7.55 -9.09
C GLY A 663 -23.16 -7.07 -8.85
N GLU A 664 -24.17 -7.84 -9.28
CA GLU A 664 -25.59 -7.49 -9.09
C GLU A 664 -26.07 -7.67 -7.65
N SER A 665 -25.34 -8.44 -6.83
CA SER A 665 -25.74 -8.73 -5.46
C SER A 665 -25.42 -7.56 -4.51
N PRO A 666 -26.34 -7.18 -3.61
CA PRO A 666 -26.05 -6.23 -2.54
C PRO A 666 -25.22 -6.85 -1.40
N LYS A 667 -25.10 -8.18 -1.35
CA LYS A 667 -24.46 -8.90 -0.22
C LYS A 667 -22.93 -8.71 -0.11
N PRO A 668 -22.15 -8.76 -1.21
CA PRO A 668 -20.70 -8.62 -1.14
C PRO A 668 -20.27 -7.26 -0.58
N TRP A 669 -19.06 -7.21 -0.03
CA TRP A 669 -18.49 -6.02 0.57
C TRP A 669 -17.85 -5.09 -0.47
N PRO A 670 -17.83 -3.78 -0.24
CA PRO A 670 -18.47 -3.08 0.89
C PRO A 670 -19.99 -2.92 0.70
N TRP A 671 -20.72 -2.71 1.81
CA TRP A 671 -22.17 -2.39 1.81
C TRP A 671 -22.42 -0.92 1.50
N ILE A 672 -21.87 -0.45 0.39
CA ILE A 672 -21.93 0.93 -0.08
C ILE A 672 -22.59 0.94 -1.46
N TYR A 673 -23.51 1.89 -1.69
CA TYR A 673 -24.10 2.12 -3.01
C TYR A 673 -23.03 2.51 -4.04
N GLY A 674 -23.29 2.22 -5.30
CA GLY A 674 -22.41 2.52 -6.43
C GLY A 674 -22.96 3.62 -7.33
N ASP A 675 -22.21 3.94 -8.38
CA ASP A 675 -22.46 5.09 -9.25
C ASP A 675 -23.83 5.03 -9.95
N SER A 676 -24.31 3.83 -10.29
CA SER A 676 -25.58 3.60 -10.99
C SER A 676 -26.74 3.27 -10.05
N MET A 677 -26.67 3.72 -8.79
CA MET A 677 -27.72 3.52 -7.79
C MET A 677 -29.11 3.91 -8.33
N SER A 678 -30.04 2.96 -8.32
CA SER A 678 -31.44 3.12 -8.70
C SER A 678 -32.33 2.08 -8.02
N LEU A 679 -33.61 2.39 -7.82
CA LEU A 679 -34.66 1.50 -7.34
C LEU A 679 -35.76 1.43 -8.41
N PRO A 680 -36.10 0.23 -8.92
CA PRO A 680 -35.39 -1.03 -8.71
C PRO A 680 -33.95 -0.99 -9.27
N PRO A 681 -33.04 -1.87 -8.81
CA PRO A 681 -31.69 -1.98 -9.36
C PRO A 681 -31.71 -2.35 -10.84
N VAL A 682 -30.86 -1.71 -11.65
CA VAL A 682 -30.79 -1.97 -13.11
C VAL A 682 -29.41 -2.38 -13.61
N SER A 683 -28.38 -2.31 -12.77
CA SER A 683 -27.00 -2.65 -13.12
C SER A 683 -26.22 -3.12 -11.90
N MET A 684 -25.20 -3.94 -12.15
CA MET A 684 -24.14 -4.28 -11.19
C MET A 684 -23.46 -3.07 -10.51
N ARG A 685 -23.42 -1.90 -11.17
CA ARG A 685 -22.88 -0.64 -10.58
C ARG A 685 -23.83 0.03 -9.58
N GLN A 686 -24.94 -0.62 -9.24
CA GLN A 686 -25.80 -0.29 -8.11
C GLN A 686 -25.03 -0.23 -6.80
N ASN A 687 -24.00 -1.08 -6.65
CA ASN A 687 -23.19 -1.20 -5.45
C ASN A 687 -21.70 -0.99 -5.78
N ALA A 688 -20.98 -0.36 -4.86
CA ALA A 688 -19.56 -0.03 -5.05
C ALA A 688 -18.66 -1.27 -4.94
N THR A 689 -17.51 -1.24 -5.59
CA THR A 689 -16.41 -2.19 -5.34
C THR A 689 -15.16 -1.46 -4.90
N LEU A 690 -14.23 -2.18 -4.28
CA LEU A 690 -12.88 -1.67 -4.05
C LEU A 690 -12.21 -1.31 -5.39
N SER A 691 -11.16 -0.50 -5.34
CA SER A 691 -10.37 -0.24 -6.56
C SER A 691 -9.72 -1.54 -7.07
N ASP A 692 -9.43 -1.61 -8.38
CA ASP A 692 -8.75 -2.77 -8.97
C ASP A 692 -7.40 -3.01 -8.29
N THR A 693 -6.68 -1.94 -7.93
CA THR A 693 -5.46 -2.00 -7.12
C THR A 693 -5.69 -2.68 -5.77
N GLN A 694 -6.73 -2.28 -5.02
CA GLN A 694 -7.05 -2.91 -3.73
C GLN A 694 -7.47 -4.39 -3.88
N LEU A 695 -8.26 -4.73 -4.89
CA LEU A 695 -8.64 -6.12 -5.18
C LEU A 695 -7.42 -6.97 -5.55
N ALA A 696 -6.49 -6.45 -6.34
CA ALA A 696 -5.25 -7.13 -6.67
C ALA A 696 -4.35 -7.33 -5.44
N MET A 697 -4.26 -6.33 -4.55
CA MET A 697 -3.55 -6.48 -3.27
C MET A 697 -4.21 -7.50 -2.34
N LEU A 698 -5.55 -7.52 -2.27
CA LEU A 698 -6.29 -8.54 -1.51
C LEU A 698 -6.04 -9.95 -2.07
N LYS A 699 -5.92 -10.10 -3.39
CA LYS A 699 -5.55 -11.39 -4.01
C LYS A 699 -4.15 -11.82 -3.59
N LEU A 700 -3.16 -10.93 -3.65
CA LEU A 700 -1.80 -11.21 -3.20
C LEU A 700 -1.76 -11.58 -1.71
N TRP A 701 -2.52 -10.86 -0.87
CA TRP A 701 -2.67 -11.17 0.55
C TRP A 701 -3.30 -12.55 0.78
N ALA A 702 -4.39 -12.86 0.08
CA ALA A 702 -5.04 -14.17 0.14
C ALA A 702 -4.06 -15.30 -0.18
N ASP A 703 -3.27 -15.11 -1.24
CA ASP A 703 -2.24 -16.06 -1.70
C ASP A 703 -1.01 -16.14 -0.77
N GLY A 704 -0.93 -15.35 0.30
CA GLY A 704 0.23 -15.32 1.21
C GLY A 704 1.43 -14.53 0.68
N LYS A 705 1.25 -13.76 -0.40
CA LYS A 705 2.30 -12.95 -1.06
C LYS A 705 2.31 -11.51 -0.55
N PHE A 706 2.43 -11.34 0.77
CA PHE A 706 2.41 -10.03 1.41
C PHE A 706 3.52 -9.92 2.46
N ILE A 707 3.76 -8.72 3.00
CA ILE A 707 4.74 -8.45 4.05
C ILE A 707 4.05 -8.62 5.41
N GLU A 708 4.54 -9.57 6.22
CA GLU A 708 4.05 -9.86 7.59
C GLU A 708 4.59 -8.81 8.59
N ASP A 709 4.09 -7.58 8.49
CA ASP A 709 4.56 -6.43 9.27
C ASP A 709 3.64 -6.02 10.42
N TRP A 710 2.73 -6.90 10.85
CA TRP A 710 1.89 -6.71 12.04
C TRP A 710 2.42 -7.47 13.27
N PRO A 711 2.42 -6.86 14.48
CA PRO A 711 2.16 -5.44 14.71
C PRO A 711 3.25 -4.55 14.07
N PRO A 712 2.92 -3.33 13.63
CA PRO A 712 3.87 -2.43 13.00
C PRO A 712 5.02 -2.15 13.96
N ARG A 713 6.24 -2.11 13.42
CA ARG A 713 7.46 -1.87 14.21
C ARG A 713 7.51 -0.45 14.79
N GLU A 714 6.88 0.50 14.10
CA GLU A 714 6.83 1.91 14.47
C GLU A 714 5.37 2.34 14.57
N ALA A 715 5.06 3.18 15.57
CA ALA A 715 3.74 3.78 15.69
C ALA A 715 3.50 4.73 14.50
N ALA A 716 2.23 4.86 14.11
CA ALA A 716 1.86 5.88 13.14
C ALA A 716 2.23 7.28 13.67
N PRO A 717 2.77 8.17 12.82
CA PRO A 717 3.15 9.51 13.26
C PRO A 717 1.91 10.30 13.68
N ALA A 718 1.96 10.92 14.86
CA ALA A 718 0.87 11.75 15.36
C ALA A 718 0.90 13.17 14.76
N ARG A 719 2.07 13.62 14.30
CA ARG A 719 2.27 14.93 13.68
C ARG A 719 3.20 14.81 12.49
N ILE A 720 3.10 15.77 11.57
CA ILE A 720 3.94 15.78 10.35
C ILE A 720 5.42 15.99 10.67
N GLU A 721 5.73 16.68 11.77
CA GLU A 721 7.10 16.89 12.26
C GLU A 721 7.78 15.58 12.70
N ASP A 722 7.01 14.53 12.98
CA ASP A 722 7.54 13.20 13.33
C ASP A 722 7.88 12.38 12.07
N VAL A 723 7.58 12.89 10.88
CA VAL A 723 7.84 12.24 9.58
C VAL A 723 9.14 12.78 8.98
N PRO A 724 10.05 11.92 8.47
CA PRO A 724 11.24 12.37 7.76
C PRO A 724 10.92 13.30 6.58
N PRO A 725 11.67 14.41 6.36
CA PRO A 725 11.35 15.41 5.32
C PRO A 725 11.07 14.82 3.93
N VAL A 726 11.85 13.83 3.51
CA VAL A 726 11.70 13.15 2.22
C VAL A 726 10.31 12.52 2.00
N ARG A 727 9.58 12.21 3.08
CA ARG A 727 8.24 11.61 3.06
C ARG A 727 7.11 12.59 3.40
N GLN A 728 7.42 13.79 3.91
CA GLN A 728 6.40 14.71 4.42
C GLN A 728 5.39 15.13 3.33
N GLY A 729 5.85 15.38 2.10
CA GLY A 729 4.97 15.76 1.00
C GLY A 729 3.89 14.70 0.68
N GLU A 730 4.30 13.44 0.58
CA GLU A 730 3.37 12.31 0.37
C GLU A 730 2.40 12.17 1.53
N VAL A 731 2.89 12.24 2.77
CA VAL A 731 2.06 12.10 3.98
C VAL A 731 1.01 13.21 4.07
N LEU A 732 1.38 14.45 3.77
CA LEU A 732 0.44 15.58 3.72
C LEU A 732 -0.65 15.36 2.67
N THR A 733 -0.28 14.98 1.45
CA THR A 733 -1.25 14.69 0.38
C THR A 733 -2.17 13.53 0.76
N ARG A 734 -1.60 12.45 1.31
CA ARG A 734 -2.36 11.28 1.77
C ARG A 734 -3.32 11.65 2.88
N ALA A 735 -2.88 12.42 3.87
CA ALA A 735 -3.72 12.89 4.96
C ALA A 735 -4.89 13.74 4.47
N ALA A 736 -4.69 14.61 3.49
CA ALA A 736 -5.79 15.39 2.91
C ALA A 736 -6.82 14.50 2.19
N LEU A 737 -6.36 13.48 1.45
CA LEU A 737 -7.19 12.67 0.55
C LEU A 737 -7.84 11.42 1.19
N GLU A 738 -7.24 10.83 2.22
CA GLU A 738 -7.85 9.68 2.93
C GLU A 738 -9.14 10.07 3.66
N PHE A 739 -9.30 11.36 3.96
CA PHE A 739 -10.53 11.90 4.51
C PHE A 739 -11.50 12.41 3.44
N CYS A 740 -11.33 12.06 2.17
CA CYS A 740 -12.31 12.31 1.10
C CYS A 740 -12.87 10.99 0.56
N LEU A 741 -14.11 11.04 0.06
CA LEU A 741 -14.83 9.87 -0.41
C LEU A 741 -14.62 9.62 -1.90
N ALA A 742 -14.55 8.34 -2.30
CA ALA A 742 -14.38 7.96 -3.69
C ALA A 742 -15.54 7.15 -4.29
N ASP A 743 -16.59 6.85 -3.52
CA ASP A 743 -17.78 6.09 -3.94
C ASP A 743 -18.96 6.43 -3.05
N ALA A 744 -20.21 6.34 -3.53
CA ALA A 744 -20.59 6.40 -4.95
C ALA A 744 -20.24 7.77 -5.55
N PHE A 745 -20.03 7.86 -6.86
CA PHE A 745 -20.09 9.14 -7.55
C PHE A 745 -21.51 9.45 -8.01
N HIS A 746 -22.38 9.76 -7.04
CA HIS A 746 -23.80 10.08 -7.24
C HIS A 746 -24.32 11.36 -6.53
N PRO A 747 -23.68 12.55 -6.67
CA PRO A 747 -22.40 12.80 -7.32
C PRO A 747 -21.19 12.52 -6.40
N GLY A 748 -21.36 12.36 -5.09
CA GLY A 748 -20.28 12.29 -4.09
C GLY A 748 -20.33 13.49 -3.14
N CYS A 749 -19.41 13.60 -2.17
CA CYS A 749 -19.39 14.74 -1.24
C CYS A 749 -18.40 15.85 -1.64
N GLU A 750 -17.10 15.55 -1.71
CA GLU A 750 -16.08 16.57 -1.96
C GLU A 750 -15.77 16.78 -3.45
N MET A 751 -15.72 15.69 -4.19
CA MET A 751 -15.37 15.61 -5.61
C MET A 751 -16.16 14.45 -6.25
N THR A 752 -16.12 14.35 -7.58
CA THR A 752 -16.85 13.31 -8.32
C THR A 752 -16.02 12.67 -9.43
N TRP A 753 -16.66 11.82 -10.23
CA TRP A 753 -16.08 10.91 -11.22
C TRP A 753 -15.01 11.50 -12.16
N PRO A 754 -14.98 12.80 -12.55
CA PRO A 754 -13.88 13.33 -13.36
C PRO A 754 -12.50 13.02 -12.77
N VAL A 755 -12.38 12.99 -11.44
CA VAL A 755 -11.10 12.70 -10.76
C VAL A 755 -10.57 11.29 -11.03
N ARG A 756 -11.35 10.37 -11.62
CA ARG A 756 -10.84 9.06 -12.06
C ARG A 756 -10.33 9.04 -13.51
N ALA A 757 -10.38 10.16 -14.22
CA ALA A 757 -9.79 10.31 -15.54
C ALA A 757 -8.31 10.67 -15.43
N LYS A 758 -7.43 9.89 -16.08
CA LYS A 758 -5.97 10.13 -16.07
C LYS A 758 -5.57 11.51 -16.62
N SER A 759 -6.35 12.07 -17.54
CA SER A 759 -6.10 13.37 -18.17
C SER A 759 -6.25 14.56 -17.22
N MET A 760 -6.87 14.35 -16.06
CA MET A 760 -6.98 15.36 -15.01
C MET A 760 -5.66 15.62 -14.30
N TYR A 761 -4.62 14.81 -14.51
CA TYR A 761 -3.39 14.84 -13.73
C TYR A 761 -2.17 15.17 -14.58
N MET A 762 -1.31 16.04 -14.04
CA MET A 762 0.03 16.30 -14.61
C MET A 762 1.11 15.44 -13.95
N GLN A 763 0.88 14.99 -12.71
CA GLN A 763 1.68 14.04 -11.95
C GLN A 763 0.74 13.26 -11.01
N PRO A 764 1.15 12.09 -10.48
CA PRO A 764 0.36 11.39 -9.45
C PRO A 764 -0.08 12.36 -8.34
N PHE A 765 -1.38 12.37 -8.06
CA PHE A 765 -2.00 13.24 -7.06
C PHE A 765 -1.84 14.75 -7.29
N ARG A 766 -1.56 15.22 -8.52
CA ARG A 766 -1.48 16.65 -8.86
C ARG A 766 -2.31 16.95 -10.09
N PHE A 767 -3.40 17.70 -9.91
CA PHE A 767 -4.27 18.08 -11.02
C PHE A 767 -3.50 18.86 -12.08
N ALA A 768 -3.83 18.66 -13.35
CA ALA A 768 -3.32 19.46 -14.44
C ALA A 768 -3.98 20.85 -14.40
N HIS A 769 -3.18 21.91 -14.44
CA HIS A 769 -3.69 23.28 -14.48
C HIS A 769 -3.89 23.69 -15.94
N ALA A 770 -5.00 24.38 -16.23
CA ALA A 770 -5.22 24.99 -17.53
C ALA A 770 -4.10 26.01 -17.86
N PRO A 771 -3.61 26.05 -19.11
CA PRO A 771 -2.70 27.09 -19.56
C PRO A 771 -3.27 28.50 -19.35
N ALA A 772 -2.40 29.48 -19.15
CA ALA A 772 -2.84 30.88 -19.05
C ALA A 772 -3.57 31.30 -20.34
N GLY A 773 -4.73 31.95 -20.20
CA GLY A 773 -5.55 32.38 -21.34
C GLY A 773 -6.31 31.26 -22.05
N TRP A 774 -6.25 30.02 -21.56
CA TRP A 774 -7.04 28.92 -22.11
C TRP A 774 -8.54 29.16 -21.92
N ILE A 775 -9.32 28.88 -22.95
CA ILE A 775 -10.78 29.01 -22.97
C ILE A 775 -11.35 27.60 -23.15
N ALA A 776 -12.27 27.22 -22.27
CA ALA A 776 -12.91 25.92 -22.36
C ALA A 776 -13.70 25.78 -23.67
N PRO A 777 -13.66 24.61 -24.34
CA PRO A 777 -14.46 24.38 -25.53
C PRO A 777 -15.96 24.48 -25.19
N GLY A 778 -16.75 24.99 -26.14
CA GLY A 778 -18.20 25.00 -26.03
C GLY A 778 -18.76 23.59 -26.15
N LEU A 779 -19.56 23.16 -25.17
CA LEU A 779 -20.09 21.79 -25.06
C LEU A 779 -21.59 21.68 -25.41
N GLY A 780 -22.23 22.78 -25.84
CA GLY A 780 -23.65 22.83 -26.20
C GLY A 780 -24.60 22.80 -24.99
N ASP A 781 -25.90 22.61 -25.22
CA ASP A 781 -26.90 22.63 -24.15
C ASP A 781 -27.03 21.30 -23.39
N VAL A 782 -26.47 20.22 -23.96
CA VAL A 782 -26.51 18.86 -23.43
C VAL A 782 -25.09 18.31 -23.36
N LEU A 783 -24.69 17.85 -22.18
CA LEU A 783 -23.44 17.15 -21.95
C LEU A 783 -23.67 15.64 -22.00
N ASN A 784 -22.76 14.93 -22.66
CA ASN A 784 -22.77 13.48 -22.76
C ASN A 784 -21.33 12.92 -22.67
N ALA A 785 -21.19 11.60 -22.71
CA ALA A 785 -19.91 10.91 -22.60
C ALA A 785 -18.88 11.34 -23.68
N ASP A 786 -19.34 11.64 -24.91
CA ASP A 786 -18.47 12.09 -26.00
C ASP A 786 -17.99 13.53 -25.74
N GLY A 787 -18.89 14.40 -25.26
CA GLY A 787 -18.60 15.81 -24.97
C GLY A 787 -17.56 15.98 -23.85
N VAL A 788 -17.52 15.09 -22.85
CA VAL A 788 -16.53 15.19 -21.75
C VAL A 788 -15.14 14.67 -22.15
N THR A 789 -15.04 13.82 -23.17
CA THR A 789 -13.79 13.17 -23.58
C THR A 789 -13.06 13.87 -24.73
N ILE A 790 -13.62 14.94 -25.29
CA ILE A 790 -12.97 15.72 -26.35
C ILE A 790 -11.56 16.19 -25.93
N PRO A 791 -10.57 16.19 -26.83
CA PRO A 791 -9.23 16.70 -26.53
C PRO A 791 -9.27 18.13 -26.01
N ASN A 792 -8.54 18.40 -24.93
CA ASN A 792 -8.62 19.68 -24.21
C ASN A 792 -10.05 20.01 -23.74
N GLY A 793 -10.86 18.99 -23.45
CA GLY A 793 -12.19 19.13 -22.89
C GLY A 793 -12.19 19.34 -21.36
N PRO A 794 -13.34 19.17 -20.72
CA PRO A 794 -13.50 19.41 -19.28
C PRO A 794 -12.72 18.45 -18.38
N LEU A 795 -12.21 17.33 -18.92
CA LEU A 795 -11.40 16.33 -18.21
C LEU A 795 -9.88 16.53 -18.34
N TYR A 796 -9.42 17.71 -18.78
CA TYR A 796 -7.99 18.02 -18.99
C TYR A 796 -7.49 19.09 -18.01
N GLY A 797 -6.80 20.13 -18.48
CA GLY A 797 -6.31 21.22 -17.65
C GLY A 797 -7.46 21.95 -16.95
N GLN A 798 -7.40 22.02 -15.63
CA GLN A 798 -8.45 22.58 -14.78
C GLN A 798 -8.27 24.08 -14.56
N GLN A 799 -9.39 24.79 -14.53
CA GLN A 799 -9.51 26.19 -14.09
C GLN A 799 -10.12 26.23 -12.69
N ALA A 800 -10.03 27.36 -11.99
CA ALA A 800 -10.72 27.54 -10.71
C ALA A 800 -12.21 27.21 -10.86
N GLY A 801 -12.77 26.45 -9.91
CA GLY A 801 -14.13 25.92 -9.97
C GLY A 801 -14.31 24.68 -10.83
N GLY A 802 -13.25 24.19 -11.50
CA GLY A 802 -13.30 23.06 -12.44
C GLY A 802 -13.55 21.71 -11.77
N ILE A 803 -13.15 21.56 -10.50
CA ILE A 803 -13.28 20.32 -9.73
C ILE A 803 -14.66 20.17 -9.09
N THR A 804 -15.23 21.25 -8.54
CA THR A 804 -16.48 21.22 -7.76
C THR A 804 -17.74 21.55 -8.55
N ARG A 805 -17.63 22.07 -9.78
CA ARG A 805 -18.78 22.41 -10.64
C ARG A 805 -19.76 21.28 -10.92
N TRP A 806 -19.29 20.04 -10.82
CA TRP A 806 -20.04 18.82 -11.08
C TRP A 806 -20.97 18.41 -9.93
N MET A 807 -20.73 18.95 -8.73
CA MET A 807 -21.45 18.57 -7.52
C MET A 807 -22.86 19.19 -7.49
N ALA A 808 -23.67 18.76 -6.53
CA ALA A 808 -24.99 19.32 -6.26
C ALA A 808 -24.94 20.83 -5.99
N VAL A 809 -26.00 21.53 -6.43
CA VAL A 809 -26.23 22.94 -6.10
C VAL A 809 -27.63 23.11 -5.48
N PRO A 810 -27.72 23.59 -4.22
CA PRO A 810 -26.62 23.73 -3.27
C PRO A 810 -26.19 22.37 -2.67
N TRP A 811 -24.99 22.26 -2.09
CA TRP A 811 -24.47 20.98 -1.56
C TRP A 811 -25.30 20.36 -0.41
N GLN A 812 -26.03 21.20 0.33
CA GLN A 812 -26.85 20.79 1.47
C GLN A 812 -27.97 19.84 1.06
N THR A 813 -28.57 20.04 -0.12
CA THR A 813 -29.66 19.18 -0.60
C THR A 813 -29.16 17.77 -0.86
N ASP A 814 -27.92 17.59 -1.32
CA ASP A 814 -27.34 16.27 -1.52
C ASP A 814 -26.98 15.59 -0.19
N THR A 815 -26.52 16.37 0.78
CA THR A 815 -26.19 15.88 2.14
C THR A 815 -27.43 15.33 2.83
N ALA A 816 -28.56 16.07 2.81
CA ALA A 816 -29.82 15.60 3.38
C ALA A 816 -30.39 14.35 2.65
N SER A 817 -30.01 14.18 1.39
CA SER A 817 -30.37 13.02 0.57
C SER A 817 -29.30 11.93 0.58
N CYS A 818 -28.24 12.02 1.39
CA CYS A 818 -27.22 10.99 1.49
C CYS A 818 -27.56 10.03 2.63
N GLN A 819 -28.52 9.13 2.38
CA GLN A 819 -29.03 8.21 3.40
C GLN A 819 -28.60 6.75 3.14
N SER A 820 -29.13 5.85 3.95
CA SER A 820 -28.92 4.40 3.88
C SER A 820 -30.25 3.66 3.82
N GLY A 821 -30.25 2.41 3.35
CA GLY A 821 -31.42 1.53 3.44
C GLY A 821 -32.65 2.07 2.69
N TYR A 822 -32.45 2.67 1.52
CA TYR A 822 -33.55 3.17 0.69
C TYR A 822 -34.55 2.07 0.31
N ASP A 823 -34.07 0.82 0.18
CA ASP A 823 -34.92 -0.36 0.14
C ASP A 823 -35.00 -1.01 1.53
N LYS A 824 -35.97 -0.56 2.32
CA LYS A 824 -36.21 -1.08 3.68
C LYS A 824 -36.64 -2.53 3.71
N SER A 825 -37.08 -3.10 2.58
CA SER A 825 -37.43 -4.52 2.50
C SER A 825 -36.20 -5.42 2.49
N TYR A 826 -35.05 -4.90 2.06
CA TYR A 826 -33.76 -5.56 2.16
C TYR A 826 -33.15 -5.39 3.55
N ASP A 827 -32.83 -4.15 3.93
CA ASP A 827 -32.30 -3.78 5.25
C ASP A 827 -32.46 -2.27 5.50
N PRO A 828 -32.87 -1.82 6.70
CA PRO A 828 -33.10 -0.40 6.98
C PRO A 828 -31.82 0.45 7.11
N TYR A 829 -30.65 -0.15 7.17
CA TYR A 829 -29.37 0.53 7.43
C TYR A 829 -28.33 0.33 6.34
N ILE A 830 -28.47 -0.69 5.47
CA ILE A 830 -27.53 -0.95 4.38
C ILE A 830 -28.24 -1.34 3.07
N PRO A 831 -27.63 -1.09 1.90
CA PRO A 831 -26.38 -0.35 1.72
C PRO A 831 -26.52 1.14 2.08
N SER A 832 -25.39 1.85 2.17
CA SER A 832 -25.35 3.30 2.45
C SER A 832 -24.57 4.05 1.38
N PHE A 833 -24.83 5.35 1.20
CA PHE A 833 -24.00 6.22 0.36
C PHE A 833 -22.67 6.54 1.06
N TRP A 834 -22.66 7.49 1.99
CA TRP A 834 -21.42 8.10 2.50
C TRP A 834 -21.37 8.27 4.04
N PRO A 835 -21.54 7.19 4.82
CA PRO A 835 -21.72 7.30 6.27
C PRO A 835 -20.51 7.95 6.97
N ALA A 836 -19.29 7.81 6.42
CA ALA A 836 -18.08 8.42 6.99
C ALA A 836 -18.12 9.96 7.03
N ARG A 837 -18.82 10.62 6.09
CA ARG A 837 -18.93 12.09 6.04
C ARG A 837 -20.30 12.59 6.46
N VAL A 838 -21.33 11.83 6.09
CA VAL A 838 -22.74 12.13 6.37
C VAL A 838 -23.30 10.93 7.17
N PRO A 839 -23.18 10.93 8.50
CA PRO A 839 -23.64 9.84 9.33
C PRO A 839 -25.12 9.50 9.08
N ASN A 840 -25.50 8.24 9.21
CA ASN A 840 -26.89 7.81 9.09
C ASN A 840 -27.49 7.51 10.47
N GLN A 841 -26.78 6.71 11.27
CA GLN A 841 -27.17 6.40 12.63
C GLN A 841 -25.97 6.51 13.57
N VAL A 842 -26.17 7.16 14.72
CA VAL A 842 -25.09 7.60 15.64
C VAL A 842 -25.40 7.22 17.08
N LEU A 843 -24.36 7.14 17.92
CA LEU A 843 -24.53 7.07 19.37
C LEU A 843 -24.77 8.49 19.90
N SER A 844 -25.99 8.77 20.37
CA SER A 844 -26.32 10.08 20.93
C SER A 844 -25.62 10.31 22.28
N GLU A 845 -25.44 11.58 22.65
CA GLU A 845 -24.89 11.97 23.94
C GLU A 845 -25.72 11.41 25.13
N GLU A 846 -27.04 11.34 24.97
CA GLU A 846 -27.94 10.76 25.98
C GLU A 846 -27.65 9.28 26.22
N ASN A 847 -27.57 8.49 25.15
CA ASN A 847 -27.23 7.07 25.26
C ASN A 847 -25.80 6.88 25.80
N TYR A 848 -24.84 7.71 25.38
CA TYR A 848 -23.48 7.69 25.90
C TYR A 848 -23.45 7.84 27.43
N LYS A 849 -24.19 8.83 27.98
CA LYS A 849 -24.31 9.04 29.44
C LYS A 849 -24.83 7.81 30.17
N VAL A 850 -25.76 7.07 29.57
CA VAL A 850 -26.23 5.78 30.12
C VAL A 850 -25.11 4.73 30.06
N VAL A 851 -24.42 4.59 28.92
CA VAL A 851 -23.36 3.58 28.71
C VAL A 851 -22.22 3.73 29.73
N VAL A 852 -21.78 4.95 30.01
CA VAL A 852 -20.63 5.21 30.90
C VAL A 852 -20.99 5.24 32.38
N ASP A 853 -22.27 5.30 32.73
CA ASP A 853 -22.71 5.28 34.13
C ASP A 853 -22.67 3.85 34.69
N GLU A 854 -21.54 3.47 35.29
CA GLU A 854 -21.31 2.14 35.86
C GLU A 854 -22.23 1.79 37.04
N LYS A 855 -23.00 2.75 37.56
CA LYS A 855 -24.03 2.50 38.59
C LYS A 855 -25.31 1.91 38.00
N ARG A 856 -25.53 2.04 36.69
CA ARG A 856 -26.71 1.48 36.02
C ARG A 856 -26.54 -0.01 35.73
N PRO A 857 -27.64 -0.78 35.68
CA PRO A 857 -27.59 -2.18 35.29
C PRO A 857 -26.90 -2.39 33.94
N LEU A 858 -26.05 -3.41 33.84
CA LEU A 858 -25.30 -3.72 32.61
C LEU A 858 -26.23 -3.90 31.40
N SER A 859 -27.41 -4.51 31.58
CA SER A 859 -28.39 -4.70 30.51
C SER A 859 -28.91 -3.38 29.94
N GLU A 860 -29.16 -2.37 30.79
CA GLU A 860 -29.57 -1.03 30.37
C GLU A 860 -28.46 -0.33 29.59
N ARG A 861 -27.22 -0.44 30.08
CA ARG A 861 -26.02 0.12 29.42
C ARG A 861 -25.76 -0.51 28.06
N LEU A 862 -25.92 -1.84 27.95
CA LEU A 862 -25.80 -2.56 26.68
C LEU A 862 -26.93 -2.17 25.71
N ALA A 863 -28.16 -2.00 26.18
CA ALA A 863 -29.26 -1.51 25.37
C ALA A 863 -29.01 -0.08 24.86
N ALA A 864 -28.52 0.82 25.72
CA ALA A 864 -28.13 2.18 25.31
C ALA A 864 -26.97 2.17 24.31
N PHE A 865 -25.99 1.29 24.48
CA PHE A 865 -24.88 1.14 23.53
C PHE A 865 -25.34 0.59 22.18
N ALA A 866 -26.36 -0.27 22.15
CA ALA A 866 -26.94 -0.80 20.91
C ALA A 866 -27.89 0.20 20.22
N ASN A 867 -28.49 1.12 20.97
CA ASN A 867 -29.39 2.13 20.44
C ASN A 867 -28.63 3.15 19.58
N ARG A 868 -29.04 3.32 18.32
CA ARG A 868 -28.45 4.24 17.36
C ARG A 868 -29.52 5.19 16.85
N ALA A 869 -29.39 6.48 17.17
CA ALA A 869 -30.32 7.53 16.78
C ALA A 869 -30.13 7.91 15.31
N SER A 870 -31.18 8.35 14.63
CA SER A 870 -31.09 8.83 13.25
C SER A 870 -30.41 10.20 13.21
N TRP A 871 -29.30 10.33 12.49
CA TRP A 871 -28.54 11.58 12.44
C TRP A 871 -29.33 12.76 11.82
N LEU A 872 -30.30 12.48 10.95
CA LEU A 872 -31.16 13.50 10.33
C LEU A 872 -32.41 13.84 11.14
N GLU A 873 -32.66 13.15 12.26
CA GLU A 873 -33.81 13.41 13.14
C GLU A 873 -33.95 14.90 13.54
N PRO A 874 -32.87 15.65 13.84
CA PRO A 874 -32.97 17.07 14.18
C PRO A 874 -33.67 17.96 13.13
N LEU A 875 -33.72 17.55 11.86
CA LEU A 875 -34.41 18.29 10.78
C LEU A 875 -35.92 18.06 10.75
N GLY A 876 -36.43 17.15 11.59
CA GLY A 876 -37.84 16.82 11.74
C GLY A 876 -38.35 15.73 10.78
N SER A 877 -39.61 15.33 10.98
CA SER A 877 -40.29 14.28 10.21
C SER A 877 -41.09 14.79 9.00
N GLY A 878 -40.89 16.05 8.60
CA GLY A 878 -41.57 16.65 7.45
C GLY A 878 -41.20 15.99 6.12
N SER A 879 -41.77 16.55 5.03
CA SER A 879 -41.51 16.08 3.67
C SER A 879 -40.03 16.16 3.29
N TYR A 880 -39.62 15.40 2.29
CA TYR A 880 -38.29 15.38 1.70
C TYR A 880 -37.85 16.80 1.32
N THR A 881 -38.73 17.53 0.64
CA THR A 881 -38.49 18.92 0.24
C THR A 881 -38.32 19.84 1.45
N GLU A 882 -39.04 19.63 2.55
CA GLU A 882 -38.81 20.38 3.79
C GLU A 882 -37.45 20.06 4.40
N LYS A 883 -37.09 18.78 4.51
CA LYS A 883 -35.80 18.34 5.07
C LYS A 883 -34.60 18.91 4.32
N ILE A 884 -34.60 18.88 2.99
CA ILE A 884 -33.49 19.45 2.21
C ILE A 884 -33.39 20.98 2.37
N ASN A 885 -34.52 21.69 2.54
CA ASN A 885 -34.51 23.13 2.79
C ASN A 885 -34.14 23.46 4.26
N HIS A 886 -34.50 22.61 5.23
CA HIS A 886 -34.01 22.75 6.61
C HIS A 886 -32.49 22.57 6.67
N MET A 887 -31.93 21.60 5.94
CA MET A 887 -30.47 21.42 5.86
C MET A 887 -29.77 22.65 5.29
N ILE A 888 -30.35 23.34 4.30
CA ILE A 888 -29.79 24.59 3.74
C ILE A 888 -29.54 25.64 4.83
N HIS A 889 -30.46 25.77 5.80
CA HIS A 889 -30.42 26.81 6.82
C HIS A 889 -29.79 26.37 8.15
N HIS A 890 -29.80 25.07 8.43
CA HIS A 890 -29.48 24.52 9.76
C HIS A 890 -28.51 23.34 9.72
N PHE A 891 -27.65 23.24 8.70
CA PHE A 891 -26.65 22.16 8.62
C PHE A 891 -25.73 22.09 9.86
N ASP A 892 -25.53 23.22 10.54
CA ASP A 892 -24.75 23.31 11.76
C ASP A 892 -25.50 22.84 13.01
N HIS A 893 -26.79 22.53 12.94
CA HIS A 893 -27.49 21.85 14.03
C HIS A 893 -27.17 20.36 14.09
N LEU A 894 -26.76 19.75 12.97
CA LEU A 894 -26.45 18.32 12.93
C LEU A 894 -25.14 18.02 13.65
N GLY A 895 -25.11 16.90 14.38
CA GLY A 895 -24.03 16.59 15.28
C GLY A 895 -22.77 16.09 14.57
N VAL A 896 -21.63 16.39 15.16
CA VAL A 896 -20.32 15.88 14.77
C VAL A 896 -20.00 14.69 15.66
N VAL A 897 -19.55 13.58 15.05
CA VAL A 897 -19.21 12.35 15.76
C VAL A 897 -17.78 12.44 16.29
N GLU A 898 -17.67 12.61 17.61
CA GLU A 898 -16.40 12.83 18.33
C GLU A 898 -15.99 11.60 19.14
N VAL A 899 -14.68 11.39 19.27
CA VAL A 899 -14.15 10.32 20.11
C VAL A 899 -14.34 10.67 21.59
N ARG A 900 -14.80 9.69 22.37
CA ARG A 900 -15.03 9.76 23.82
C ARG A 900 -14.46 8.52 24.50
N ASN A 901 -14.15 8.64 25.79
CA ASN A 901 -13.73 7.48 26.58
C ASN A 901 -14.91 6.53 26.81
N GLY A 902 -14.68 5.23 26.60
CA GLY A 902 -15.61 4.19 27.03
C GLY A 902 -15.48 3.86 28.53
N PRO A 903 -16.43 3.12 29.11
CA PRO A 903 -16.41 2.74 30.54
C PRO A 903 -15.30 1.74 30.87
N SER A 904 -14.92 1.63 32.14
CA SER A 904 -13.78 0.78 32.58
C SER A 904 -13.98 -0.72 32.31
N ASP A 905 -15.24 -1.16 32.17
CA ASP A 905 -15.63 -2.53 31.84
C ASP A 905 -15.35 -2.91 30.37
N ARG A 906 -14.07 -3.16 30.08
CA ARG A 906 -13.57 -3.49 28.72
C ARG A 906 -14.03 -4.85 28.21
N SER A 907 -14.58 -5.70 29.07
CA SER A 907 -15.21 -6.96 28.67
C SER A 907 -16.56 -6.76 27.98
N HIS A 908 -17.20 -5.61 28.15
CA HIS A 908 -18.53 -5.33 27.59
C HIS A 908 -18.52 -4.18 26.59
N PHE A 909 -17.63 -3.20 26.73
CA PHE A 909 -17.56 -2.02 25.87
C PHE A 909 -16.13 -1.77 25.35
N PRO A 910 -15.97 -1.18 24.16
CA PRO A 910 -14.66 -0.82 23.66
C PRO A 910 -14.01 0.31 24.48
N ALA A 911 -12.68 0.44 24.36
CA ALA A 911 -11.90 1.43 25.10
C ALA A 911 -12.33 2.88 24.81
N HIS A 912 -12.68 3.13 23.55
CA HIS A 912 -13.17 4.40 23.05
C HIS A 912 -14.50 4.20 22.35
N LEU A 913 -15.38 5.18 22.50
CA LEU A 913 -16.66 5.29 21.81
C LEU A 913 -16.59 6.50 20.89
N GLU A 914 -17.39 6.54 19.83
CA GLU A 914 -17.62 7.78 19.10
C GLU A 914 -19.07 8.19 19.24
N VAL A 915 -19.26 9.44 19.63
CA VAL A 915 -20.50 9.99 20.17
C VAL A 915 -20.81 11.28 19.43
N GLU A 916 -22.06 11.44 19.05
CA GLU A 916 -22.54 12.70 18.49
C GLU A 916 -22.49 13.82 19.54
N ASP A 917 -21.90 14.96 19.17
CA ASP A 917 -21.67 16.08 20.09
C ASP A 917 -22.93 16.84 20.51
N GLN A 918 -23.99 16.78 19.70
CA GLN A 918 -25.31 17.31 20.00
C GLN A 918 -26.38 16.62 19.16
N HIS A 919 -27.58 16.45 19.72
CA HIS A 919 -28.73 15.89 19.02
C HIS A 919 -29.96 16.77 19.29
N VAL A 920 -29.98 17.97 18.69
CA VAL A 920 -30.93 19.04 19.04
C VAL A 920 -31.79 19.43 17.84
N GLU A 921 -33.10 19.20 17.94
CA GLU A 921 -34.08 19.61 16.94
C GLU A 921 -34.00 21.10 16.60
N ILE A 922 -34.19 21.43 15.33
CA ILE A 922 -34.18 22.81 14.84
C ILE A 922 -35.38 23.61 15.40
N PRO A 923 -35.27 24.95 15.50
CA PRO A 923 -36.35 25.79 16.04
C PRO A 923 -37.70 25.62 15.36
N GLU A 924 -37.73 25.39 14.05
CA GLU A 924 -38.94 25.18 13.24
C GLU A 924 -39.70 23.93 13.69
N VAL A 925 -38.97 22.83 13.95
CA VAL A 925 -39.55 21.56 14.43
C VAL A 925 -40.13 21.75 15.83
N LEU A 926 -39.36 22.38 16.73
CA LEU A 926 -39.80 22.66 18.10
C LEU A 926 -41.07 23.52 18.14
N ARG A 927 -41.16 24.53 17.24
CA ARG A 927 -42.36 25.38 17.10
C ARG A 927 -43.56 24.59 16.60
N ALA A 928 -43.39 23.80 15.53
CA ALA A 928 -44.48 22.97 14.98
C ALA A 928 -45.04 21.99 16.04
N GLN A 929 -44.16 21.33 16.80
CA GLN A 929 -44.56 20.46 17.90
C GLN A 929 -45.28 21.22 19.04
N ALA A 930 -44.84 22.44 19.36
CA ALA A 930 -45.49 23.27 20.38
C ALA A 930 -46.89 23.73 19.93
N GLU A 931 -47.06 24.08 18.65
CA GLU A 931 -48.36 24.42 18.06
C GLU A 931 -49.30 23.23 18.03
N HIS A 932 -48.82 22.05 17.62
CA HIS A 932 -49.59 20.81 17.68
C HIS A 932 -50.05 20.49 19.11
N ARG A 933 -49.14 20.58 20.10
CA ARG A 933 -49.48 20.41 21.52
C ARG A 933 -50.54 21.42 21.99
N ARG A 934 -50.47 22.68 21.55
CA ARG A 934 -51.48 23.71 21.88
C ARG A 934 -52.84 23.41 21.26
N LEU A 935 -52.88 22.98 20.00
CA LEU A 935 -54.12 22.66 19.28
C LEU A 935 -54.83 21.42 19.83
N HIS A 936 -54.07 20.43 20.32
CA HIS A 936 -54.61 19.20 20.89
C HIS A 936 -54.87 19.27 22.42
N ALA A 937 -54.34 20.27 23.11
CA ALA A 937 -54.66 20.51 24.53
C ALA A 937 -56.12 20.91 24.78
N SER A 938 -56.88 21.38 23.77
CA SER A 938 -58.29 21.77 23.93
C SER A 938 -59.29 20.61 23.78
N LYS A 939 -58.83 19.36 23.64
CA LYS A 939 -59.68 18.15 23.53
C LYS A 939 -59.19 17.03 24.48
N ALA A 940 -58.97 17.35 25.75
CA ALA A 940 -58.54 16.36 26.73
C ALA A 940 -59.71 15.80 27.57
N THR A 941 -60.23 14.63 27.17
CA THR A 941 -60.67 13.61 28.14
C THR A 941 -60.26 12.23 27.66
N ALA A 942 -59.68 11.48 28.60
CA ALA A 942 -59.40 10.04 28.63
C ALA A 942 -58.18 9.52 27.85
N VAL A 943 -57.14 9.21 28.64
CA VAL A 943 -56.19 8.07 28.58
C VAL A 943 -56.15 7.30 27.25
N GLN A 944 -55.03 7.44 26.53
CA GLN A 944 -54.49 6.41 25.63
C GLN A 944 -52.97 6.58 25.56
N GLY A 945 -52.27 5.44 25.48
CA GLY A 945 -50.81 5.36 25.46
C GLY A 945 -50.18 6.16 24.33
N GLN A 946 -48.87 6.31 24.37
CA GLN A 946 -48.06 6.87 23.30
C GLN A 946 -48.24 6.05 22.00
N THR A 947 -49.31 6.32 21.28
CA THR A 947 -49.39 6.07 19.84
C THR A 947 -48.75 7.30 19.22
N LEU A 948 -47.46 7.18 18.86
CA LEU A 948 -46.84 8.04 17.86
C LEU A 948 -47.79 8.05 16.66
N HIS A 949 -48.42 9.20 16.38
CA HIS A 949 -49.06 9.43 15.10
C HIS A 949 -47.95 9.37 14.05
N LEU A 950 -47.79 8.20 13.45
CA LEU A 950 -47.08 8.00 12.20
C LEU A 950 -47.88 8.75 11.14
N GLU A 951 -47.50 10.01 10.88
CA GLU A 951 -47.61 10.57 9.53
C GLU A 951 -47.05 9.50 8.57
N PRO A 952 -47.71 9.20 7.45
CA PRO A 952 -47.23 8.18 6.54
C PRO A 952 -45.81 8.53 6.12
N GLU A 953 -44.87 7.63 6.40
CA GLU A 953 -43.47 7.79 6.06
C GLU A 953 -43.38 8.02 4.54
N GLU A 954 -42.96 9.21 4.12
CA GLU A 954 -42.88 9.55 2.70
C GLU A 954 -41.96 8.56 1.98
N ASP A 955 -42.40 8.06 0.82
CA ASP A 955 -41.68 7.04 0.07
C ASP A 955 -40.40 7.61 -0.56
N LEU A 956 -39.31 7.55 0.20
CA LEU A 956 -37.98 7.96 -0.25
C LEU A 956 -37.45 7.11 -1.42
N ALA A 957 -38.05 5.95 -1.75
CA ALA A 957 -37.66 5.18 -2.93
C ALA A 957 -38.09 5.85 -4.24
N SER A 958 -38.99 6.84 -4.17
CA SER A 958 -39.52 7.55 -5.34
C SER A 958 -38.76 8.84 -5.70
N ILE A 959 -37.81 9.30 -4.87
CA ILE A 959 -37.08 10.55 -5.12
C ILE A 959 -36.10 10.41 -6.29
N GLU A 960 -35.83 11.51 -7.00
CA GLU A 960 -34.95 11.55 -8.17
C GLU A 960 -33.56 10.93 -7.90
N LYS A 961 -33.03 11.05 -6.68
CA LYS A 961 -31.70 10.52 -6.31
C LYS A 961 -31.59 9.00 -6.45
N VAL A 962 -32.67 8.27 -6.20
CA VAL A 962 -32.66 6.79 -6.22
C VAL A 962 -33.66 6.20 -7.21
N HIS A 963 -34.47 6.99 -7.90
CA HIS A 963 -35.39 6.49 -8.93
C HIS A 963 -34.97 6.99 -10.32
N ARG A 964 -33.82 6.51 -10.81
CA ARG A 964 -33.15 7.03 -12.02
C ARG A 964 -33.63 6.41 -13.32
N PHE A 965 -34.00 5.14 -13.28
CA PHE A 965 -34.36 4.36 -14.46
C PHE A 965 -35.79 3.83 -14.34
N PRO A 966 -36.82 4.72 -14.39
CA PRO A 966 -38.22 4.32 -14.22
C PRO A 966 -38.73 3.33 -15.28
N ARG A 967 -37.98 3.18 -16.40
CA ARG A 967 -38.29 2.28 -17.51
C ARG A 967 -37.24 1.18 -17.72
N GLY A 968 -36.26 1.03 -16.82
CA GLY A 968 -35.08 0.19 -17.04
C GLY A 968 -34.02 0.86 -17.92
N LEU A 969 -33.08 0.07 -18.44
CA LEU A 969 -31.98 0.53 -19.31
C LEU A 969 -32.30 0.45 -20.81
N ASP A 970 -33.48 -0.07 -21.18
CA ASP A 970 -33.91 -0.36 -22.56
C ASP A 970 -34.50 0.84 -23.31
#